data_AF-A0A1I8Q5N6-F1
#
_entry.id   AF-A0A1I8Q5N6-F1
#
_cell.length_a   1.000
_cell.length_b   1.000
_cell.length_c   1.000
_cell.angle_alpha   90.00
_cell.angle_beta   90.00
_cell.angle_gamma   90.00
#
_symmetry.space_group_name_H-M   'P 1'
#
loop_
_entity.id
_entity.type
_entity.pdbx_description
1 polymer ?
#
loop_
_entity_poly.entity_id
_entity_poly.type
_entity_poly.pdbx_seq_one_letter_code
_entity_poly.pdbx_strand_id
1 'polypeptide(L)'
;MLHPLITPKMLYAFGLICLSLFSYTSASFPYFGTKIGALKRLHHGVSGDVYAVDSRTLFVKKFNYDGEAPAAYFYVGSTGKPSAVGGTRLRDERGGTASLTKRYRNKDITLTLPEGLTLKDIKWFSVWCDEFAVNFGDVTIPNNLDFPRPQKLNGLAGVHGVKSDPIVVVDAQTLLVPNFSYDGEAPDAKFWVGQGDRPSPNGLRIPDENGKELPLRRYDHKTIVLTLPDDLTIFDIGHFGVWCEAFTVDFGNIRIPKPLNVPPSLKMLGISPQSKLNCEVLYDDLAFEVRWAMAGDSIVVQLVSKLEDNHYMAFGISPNKDRSVMIGSDVVVSWVEKDTGKGYAIDYYLSDKSQCSGKRGSCPDVNIQENTNSVRLLNAAMVNGYSIVTYQRSLNATDRLDLPISRNGFEAIVWGIGPLNERNETSFHTHFNKNNHFIDFGRQPTWNCPTPEGSKPGGEGNDEDNDDDDEEEGYPPAAKPTGNTGIPEEEFYDNNRAQALQSPNRRVENNLQLGQRRPVPTPKPVANDGAWEIPPIQCYEPEDGVFYAQMGPTGGKHGYSAITGHVGWGISWFINGLLIPEIHVVRGKTYTFVVEGGNNPEIPAKYHPFYITDDPVGGYEHKREEEKKNIRIFAGVHRSRSGQVIPTGVGRLCNWTPDADGPPADDYQSFGAYQRTLTLKCDPGEPGVITWKPDRNTPDTVYYHCFTHRYLGWKIHVHDTCDDARYAASEKHAVRVPAPVRGDDELEAEESIRHETKMASALLRLSRIAY
;
A
#
# COMPACT_ATOMS: atom_id res chain seq x y z
N MET A 1 59.96 53.69 -20.11
CA MET A 1 59.27 53.47 -18.82
C MET A 1 58.55 52.14 -18.90
N LEU A 2 58.96 51.22 -18.02
CA LEU A 2 58.43 49.90 -17.66
C LEU A 2 57.61 49.07 -18.67
N HIS A 3 58.28 48.03 -19.20
CA HIS A 3 57.69 46.71 -19.44
C HIS A 3 57.67 45.90 -18.13
N PRO A 4 56.67 45.01 -17.96
CA PRO A 4 56.97 43.63 -17.55
C PRO A 4 56.21 42.63 -18.43
N LEU A 5 56.88 41.64 -19.03
CA LEU A 5 57.18 40.32 -18.44
C LEU A 5 55.93 39.58 -17.93
N ILE A 6 55.16 39.02 -18.86
CA ILE A 6 54.36 37.82 -18.59
C ILE A 6 55.00 36.70 -19.41
N THR A 7 55.62 35.77 -18.68
CA THR A 7 56.38 34.64 -19.25
C THR A 7 55.42 33.55 -19.77
N PRO A 8 55.81 32.78 -20.80
CA PRO A 8 54.96 31.74 -21.40
C PRO A 8 54.65 30.55 -20.47
N LYS A 9 55.14 30.54 -19.24
CA LYS A 9 54.78 29.55 -18.21
C LYS A 9 53.40 29.81 -17.58
N MET A 10 52.84 31.01 -17.69
CA MET A 10 51.52 31.33 -17.12
C MET A 10 50.32 30.93 -18.00
N LEU A 11 50.50 30.81 -19.32
CA LEU A 11 49.44 30.26 -20.19
C LEU A 11 49.23 28.76 -20.00
N TYR A 12 50.30 28.01 -19.70
CA TYR A 12 50.18 26.59 -19.37
C TYR A 12 49.49 26.35 -18.02
N ALA A 13 49.66 27.26 -17.05
CA ALA A 13 48.99 27.15 -15.75
C ALA A 13 47.48 27.43 -15.82
N PHE A 14 47.04 28.40 -16.64
CA PHE A 14 45.60 28.65 -16.87
C PHE A 14 44.93 27.58 -17.73
N GLY A 15 45.65 26.98 -18.68
CA GLY A 15 45.18 25.81 -19.43
C GLY A 15 45.00 24.57 -18.54
N LEU A 16 45.92 24.32 -17.59
CA LEU A 16 45.84 23.22 -16.64
C LEU A 16 44.77 23.41 -15.55
N ILE A 17 44.48 24.65 -15.14
CA ILE A 17 43.43 24.94 -14.16
C ILE A 17 42.02 24.85 -14.79
N CYS A 18 41.87 25.21 -16.07
CA CYS A 18 40.61 24.98 -16.80
C CYS A 18 40.39 23.50 -17.17
N LEU A 19 41.44 22.68 -17.27
CA LEU A 19 41.31 21.22 -17.46
C LEU A 19 41.01 20.45 -16.17
N SER A 20 41.14 21.07 -15.00
CA SER A 20 40.75 20.50 -13.70
C SER A 20 39.32 20.83 -13.24
N LEU A 21 38.57 21.64 -14.02
CA LEU A 21 37.18 22.03 -13.73
C LEU A 21 36.15 21.34 -14.63
N PHE A 22 36.56 20.36 -15.43
CA PHE A 22 35.63 19.33 -15.86
C PHE A 22 35.40 18.41 -14.66
N SER A 23 34.41 18.75 -13.84
CA SER A 23 33.67 17.71 -13.13
C SER A 23 33.32 16.67 -14.19
N TYR A 24 33.94 15.49 -14.09
CA TYR A 24 33.43 14.31 -14.77
C TYR A 24 32.03 14.12 -14.20
N THR A 25 31.03 14.74 -14.82
CA THR A 25 29.70 14.18 -14.83
C THR A 25 29.87 12.88 -15.60
N SER A 26 30.21 11.82 -14.86
CA SER A 26 29.96 10.47 -15.32
C SER A 26 28.47 10.43 -15.59
N ALA A 27 28.08 10.67 -16.84
CA ALA A 27 26.78 10.29 -17.33
C ALA A 27 26.68 8.80 -17.00
N SER A 28 25.90 8.48 -15.96
CA SER A 28 25.66 7.10 -15.54
C SER A 28 25.03 6.43 -16.75
N PHE A 29 25.83 5.62 -17.46
CA PHE A 29 25.29 4.82 -18.54
C PHE A 29 24.23 3.91 -17.92
N PRO A 30 23.02 3.83 -18.48
CA PRO A 30 21.97 2.99 -17.91
C PRO A 30 22.49 1.55 -17.77
N TYR A 31 22.38 1.02 -16.56
CA TYR A 31 22.77 -0.33 -16.19
C TYR A 31 21.65 -1.32 -16.57
N PHE A 32 21.99 -2.37 -17.32
CA PHE A 32 21.05 -3.37 -17.83
C PHE A 32 21.35 -4.80 -17.33
N GLY A 33 22.20 -4.91 -16.30
CA GLY A 33 22.74 -6.20 -15.85
C GLY A 33 24.07 -6.56 -16.51
N THR A 34 24.43 -7.84 -16.42
CA THR A 34 25.73 -8.35 -16.91
C THR A 34 25.71 -8.46 -18.44
N LYS A 35 26.57 -7.71 -19.15
CA LYS A 35 26.64 -7.80 -20.61
C LYS A 35 27.11 -9.18 -21.06
N ILE A 36 26.33 -9.84 -21.93
CA ILE A 36 26.67 -11.11 -22.55
C ILE A 36 27.46 -10.86 -23.84
N GLY A 37 26.97 -9.99 -24.71
CA GLY A 37 27.61 -9.67 -25.99
C GLY A 37 26.65 -9.11 -27.03
N ALA A 38 27.17 -8.70 -28.18
CA ALA A 38 26.34 -8.26 -29.31
C ALA A 38 25.89 -9.45 -30.16
N LEU A 39 24.67 -9.38 -30.69
CA LEU A 39 24.16 -10.33 -31.68
C LEU A 39 25.00 -10.23 -32.96
N LYS A 40 25.51 -11.37 -33.43
CA LYS A 40 26.14 -11.46 -34.75
C LYS A 40 25.07 -11.23 -35.81
N ARG A 41 25.28 -10.23 -36.67
CA ARG A 41 24.37 -9.92 -37.77
C ARG A 41 24.62 -10.86 -38.94
N LEU A 42 23.74 -11.84 -39.14
CA LEU A 42 23.85 -12.79 -40.25
C LEU A 42 22.84 -12.45 -41.35
N HIS A 43 21.54 -12.47 -41.03
CA HIS A 43 20.46 -12.22 -41.98
C HIS A 43 19.36 -11.33 -41.36
N HIS A 44 18.46 -10.84 -42.20
CA HIS A 44 17.27 -10.08 -41.81
C HIS A 44 17.49 -8.87 -40.89
N GLY A 45 18.69 -8.29 -40.96
CA GLY A 45 19.04 -7.12 -40.16
C GLY A 45 19.13 -7.36 -38.66
N VAL A 46 19.18 -8.62 -38.20
CA VAL A 46 19.25 -8.96 -36.76
C VAL A 46 20.49 -8.32 -36.11
N SER A 47 20.26 -7.47 -35.12
CA SER A 47 21.31 -6.85 -34.31
C SER A 47 20.78 -6.41 -32.96
N GLY A 48 21.67 -6.15 -32.00
CA GLY A 48 21.35 -5.70 -30.65
C GLY A 48 22.43 -6.14 -29.65
N ASP A 49 22.49 -5.49 -28.49
CA ASP A 49 23.36 -5.86 -27.38
C ASP A 49 22.58 -6.67 -26.34
N VAL A 50 23.06 -7.86 -25.98
CA VAL A 50 22.40 -8.79 -25.07
C VAL A 50 23.02 -8.72 -23.67
N TYR A 51 22.17 -8.67 -22.65
CA TYR A 51 22.49 -8.58 -21.24
C TYR A 51 21.72 -9.63 -20.44
N ALA A 52 22.32 -10.12 -19.36
CA ALA A 52 21.65 -10.90 -18.33
C ALA A 52 21.12 -9.98 -17.23
N VAL A 53 19.80 -9.95 -17.06
CA VAL A 53 19.11 -9.17 -16.02
C VAL A 53 19.11 -9.93 -14.70
N ASP A 54 18.83 -11.24 -14.76
CA ASP A 54 18.85 -12.18 -13.65
C ASP A 54 19.15 -13.60 -14.17
N SER A 55 18.91 -14.63 -13.36
CA SER A 55 19.13 -16.05 -13.72
C SER A 55 18.38 -16.58 -14.96
N ARG A 56 17.34 -15.90 -15.43
CA ARG A 56 16.44 -16.35 -16.52
C ARG A 56 16.02 -15.23 -17.47
N THR A 57 16.32 -13.99 -17.15
CA THR A 57 15.89 -12.85 -17.95
C THR A 57 17.06 -12.31 -18.79
N LEU A 58 16.84 -12.23 -20.09
CA LEU A 58 17.70 -11.57 -21.07
C LEU A 58 17.12 -10.20 -21.43
N PHE A 59 17.96 -9.18 -21.53
CA PHE A 59 17.60 -7.89 -22.11
C PHE A 59 18.40 -7.67 -23.39
N VAL A 60 17.72 -7.34 -24.48
CA VAL A 60 18.33 -7.04 -25.78
C VAL A 60 18.09 -5.57 -26.10
N LYS A 61 19.15 -4.78 -26.00
CA LYS A 61 19.15 -3.35 -26.27
C LYS A 61 19.28 -3.08 -27.77
N LYS A 62 18.49 -2.12 -28.27
CA LYS A 62 18.45 -1.68 -29.67
C LYS A 62 18.29 -2.86 -30.64
N PHE A 63 17.37 -3.76 -30.33
CA PHE A 63 17.07 -4.88 -31.19
C PHE A 63 16.50 -4.41 -32.53
N ASN A 64 17.05 -4.96 -33.61
CA ASN A 64 16.60 -4.73 -34.98
C ASN A 64 16.30 -6.06 -35.66
N TYR A 65 15.25 -6.08 -36.48
CA TYR A 65 14.86 -7.21 -37.32
C TYR A 65 13.86 -6.71 -38.36
N ASP A 66 13.98 -7.11 -39.63
CA ASP A 66 13.19 -6.54 -40.73
C ASP A 66 11.71 -6.98 -40.76
N GLY A 67 11.38 -8.13 -40.16
CA GLY A 67 10.03 -8.68 -40.13
C GLY A 67 9.62 -9.47 -41.37
N GLU A 68 10.54 -9.71 -42.31
CA GLU A 68 10.21 -10.28 -43.63
C GLU A 68 10.26 -11.81 -43.68
N ALA A 69 10.82 -12.47 -42.66
CA ALA A 69 10.93 -13.92 -42.67
C ALA A 69 9.62 -14.60 -42.25
N PRO A 70 9.27 -15.76 -42.84
CA PRO A 70 7.96 -16.36 -42.64
C PRO A 70 7.79 -17.04 -41.26
N ALA A 71 8.88 -17.55 -40.68
CA ALA A 71 8.83 -18.33 -39.44
C ALA A 71 10.03 -18.04 -38.51
N ALA A 72 10.31 -16.76 -38.23
CA ALA A 72 11.37 -16.35 -37.30
C ALA A 72 10.91 -16.40 -35.84
N TYR A 73 11.78 -16.87 -34.93
CA TYR A 73 11.54 -16.96 -33.49
C TYR A 73 12.82 -16.67 -32.71
N PHE A 74 12.67 -16.35 -31.43
CA PHE A 74 13.78 -16.36 -30.49
C PHE A 74 14.07 -17.79 -30.03
N TYR A 75 15.35 -18.12 -29.88
CA TYR A 75 15.82 -19.44 -29.49
C TYR A 75 16.97 -19.36 -28.49
N VAL A 76 17.07 -20.38 -27.66
CA VAL A 76 18.24 -20.65 -26.82
C VAL A 76 18.62 -22.11 -26.93
N GLY A 77 19.85 -22.49 -26.59
CA GLY A 77 20.19 -23.90 -26.55
C GLY A 77 21.49 -24.19 -25.82
N SER A 78 21.69 -25.46 -25.48
CA SER A 78 22.84 -25.96 -24.69
C SER A 78 23.95 -26.57 -25.56
N THR A 79 23.70 -26.67 -26.87
CA THR A 79 24.65 -27.14 -27.88
C THR A 79 25.77 -26.12 -28.11
N GLY A 80 26.86 -26.53 -28.77
CA GLY A 80 28.00 -25.64 -29.05
C GLY A 80 27.72 -24.54 -30.07
N LYS A 81 26.65 -24.64 -30.86
CA LYS A 81 26.25 -23.68 -31.90
C LYS A 81 24.72 -23.62 -32.01
N PRO A 82 24.14 -22.48 -32.43
CA PRO A 82 22.73 -22.36 -32.72
C PRO A 82 22.22 -23.42 -33.70
N SER A 83 21.22 -24.18 -33.28
CA SER A 83 20.55 -25.20 -34.07
C SER A 83 19.14 -25.43 -33.55
N ALA A 84 18.22 -25.82 -34.43
CA ALA A 84 16.89 -26.27 -34.03
C ALA A 84 16.96 -27.52 -33.14
N VAL A 85 17.86 -28.46 -33.46
CA VAL A 85 18.10 -29.64 -32.62
C VAL A 85 18.82 -29.23 -31.35
N GLY A 86 18.21 -29.48 -30.20
CA GLY A 86 18.72 -29.04 -28.88
C GLY A 86 18.55 -27.53 -28.64
N GLY A 87 17.81 -26.84 -29.51
CA GLY A 87 17.35 -25.49 -29.33
C GLY A 87 15.93 -25.48 -28.76
N THR A 88 15.67 -24.56 -27.86
CA THR A 88 14.37 -24.30 -27.26
C THR A 88 13.88 -22.94 -27.73
N ARG A 89 12.67 -22.89 -28.29
CA ARG A 89 12.00 -21.64 -28.64
C ARG A 89 11.73 -20.82 -27.38
N LEU A 90 12.07 -19.54 -27.43
CA LEU A 90 11.62 -18.56 -26.46
C LEU A 90 10.37 -17.88 -26.97
N ARG A 91 9.56 -17.41 -26.03
CA ARG A 91 8.52 -16.47 -26.35
C ARG A 91 9.07 -15.09 -26.65
N ASP A 92 8.32 -14.37 -27.47
CA ASP A 92 8.67 -13.01 -27.84
C ASP A 92 8.58 -12.05 -26.64
N GLU A 93 8.88 -10.78 -26.88
CA GLU A 93 8.84 -9.77 -25.83
C GLU A 93 7.44 -9.53 -25.28
N ARG A 94 6.42 -10.21 -25.81
CA ARG A 94 5.02 -10.10 -25.43
C ARG A 94 4.44 -11.35 -24.77
N GLY A 95 5.20 -12.44 -24.71
CA GLY A 95 4.68 -13.73 -24.30
C GLY A 95 3.97 -14.49 -25.43
N GLY A 96 4.09 -14.05 -26.68
CA GLY A 96 3.59 -14.73 -27.86
C GLY A 96 4.48 -15.88 -28.31
N THR A 97 3.86 -16.97 -28.75
CA THR A 97 4.51 -18.14 -29.38
C THR A 97 4.53 -18.06 -30.91
N ALA A 98 3.83 -17.07 -31.49
CA ALA A 98 3.77 -16.83 -32.93
C ALA A 98 5.12 -16.36 -33.50
N SER A 99 5.30 -16.52 -34.81
CA SER A 99 6.50 -16.04 -35.49
C SER A 99 6.60 -14.50 -35.42
N LEU A 100 7.84 -14.02 -35.37
CA LEU A 100 8.18 -12.61 -35.40
C LEU A 100 7.82 -12.05 -36.79
N THR A 101 6.61 -11.53 -36.93
CA THR A 101 6.10 -10.94 -38.18
C THR A 101 6.23 -9.41 -38.19
N LYS A 102 6.56 -8.82 -37.04
CA LYS A 102 6.71 -7.37 -36.90
C LYS A 102 8.15 -6.96 -37.11
N ARG A 103 8.33 -5.80 -37.74
CA ARG A 103 9.62 -5.14 -37.87
C ARG A 103 10.04 -4.52 -36.52
N TYR A 104 11.27 -4.76 -36.11
CA TYR A 104 11.91 -4.14 -34.95
C TYR A 104 12.92 -3.09 -35.43
N ARG A 105 12.83 -1.87 -34.89
CA ARG A 105 13.74 -0.77 -35.19
C ARG A 105 14.27 -0.18 -33.88
N ASN A 106 15.52 -0.49 -33.55
CA ASN A 106 16.18 -0.08 -32.30
C ASN A 106 15.30 -0.28 -31.07
N LYS A 107 14.54 -1.37 -31.03
CA LYS A 107 13.57 -1.62 -29.96
C LYS A 107 14.29 -2.32 -28.81
N ASP A 108 14.12 -1.82 -27.60
CA ASP A 108 14.58 -2.53 -26.41
C ASP A 108 13.57 -3.63 -26.08
N ILE A 109 14.04 -4.86 -25.92
CA ILE A 109 13.20 -6.01 -25.61
C ILE A 109 13.78 -6.80 -24.45
N THR A 110 12.91 -7.38 -23.65
CA THR A 110 13.28 -8.33 -22.61
C THR A 110 12.77 -9.70 -23.05
N LEU A 111 13.50 -10.79 -22.81
CA LEU A 111 13.11 -12.17 -23.08
C LEU A 111 13.38 -13.05 -21.83
N THR A 112 12.58 -14.08 -21.58
CA THR A 112 12.78 -14.98 -20.43
C THR A 112 12.85 -16.40 -20.93
N LEU A 113 13.79 -17.12 -20.35
CA LEU A 113 13.90 -18.56 -20.47
C LEU A 113 12.65 -19.29 -19.96
N PRO A 114 12.31 -20.45 -20.54
CA PRO A 114 11.23 -21.29 -20.06
C PRO A 114 11.48 -21.81 -18.63
N GLU A 115 10.39 -22.23 -18.01
CA GLU A 115 10.34 -23.05 -16.82
C GLU A 115 11.46 -24.11 -16.74
N GLY A 116 12.08 -24.25 -15.57
CA GLY A 116 13.16 -25.20 -15.37
C GLY A 116 14.54 -24.77 -15.90
N LEU A 117 14.60 -23.89 -16.91
CA LEU A 117 15.83 -23.46 -17.58
C LEU A 117 16.39 -22.15 -17.00
N THR A 118 17.70 -22.08 -16.81
CA THR A 118 18.43 -20.89 -16.37
C THR A 118 19.51 -20.51 -17.38
N LEU A 119 20.08 -19.30 -17.25
CA LEU A 119 21.21 -18.85 -18.07
C LEU A 119 22.43 -19.76 -17.93
N LYS A 120 22.53 -20.55 -16.85
CA LYS A 120 23.59 -21.55 -16.69
C LYS A 120 23.39 -22.78 -17.57
N ASP A 121 22.15 -23.05 -17.98
CA ASP A 121 21.78 -24.25 -18.72
C ASP A 121 21.87 -24.07 -20.23
N ILE A 122 22.14 -22.84 -20.69
CA ILE A 122 22.20 -22.48 -22.11
C ILE A 122 23.56 -21.88 -22.49
N LYS A 123 23.97 -22.09 -23.73
CA LYS A 123 25.25 -21.64 -24.30
C LYS A 123 25.11 -20.57 -25.37
N TRP A 124 23.89 -20.33 -25.86
CA TRP A 124 23.64 -19.31 -26.88
C TRP A 124 22.20 -18.83 -26.85
N PHE A 125 22.00 -17.62 -27.34
CA PHE A 125 20.71 -17.00 -27.68
C PHE A 125 20.73 -16.59 -29.15
N SER A 126 19.64 -16.82 -29.89
CA SER A 126 19.57 -16.62 -31.34
C SER A 126 18.19 -16.18 -31.82
N VAL A 127 18.14 -15.48 -32.95
CA VAL A 127 16.94 -15.36 -33.78
C VAL A 127 17.06 -16.40 -34.89
N TRP A 128 16.11 -17.35 -34.93
CA TRP A 128 16.17 -18.53 -35.81
C TRP A 128 14.90 -18.64 -36.64
N CYS A 129 15.03 -19.02 -37.92
CA CYS A 129 13.90 -19.31 -38.77
C CYS A 129 13.68 -20.82 -38.91
N ASP A 130 12.51 -21.30 -38.55
CA ASP A 130 12.18 -22.71 -38.61
C ASP A 130 11.98 -23.22 -40.03
N GLU A 131 11.31 -22.43 -40.88
CA GLU A 131 10.98 -22.84 -42.25
C GLU A 131 12.22 -23.07 -43.10
N PHE A 132 13.25 -22.24 -42.92
CA PHE A 132 14.52 -22.36 -43.63
C PHE A 132 15.61 -23.06 -42.82
N ALA A 133 15.38 -23.34 -41.53
CA ALA A 133 16.39 -23.86 -40.60
C ALA A 133 17.70 -23.04 -40.59
N VAL A 134 17.56 -21.70 -40.57
CA VAL A 134 18.69 -20.75 -40.62
C VAL A 134 18.74 -19.86 -39.38
N ASN A 135 19.95 -19.68 -38.85
CA ASN A 135 20.25 -18.68 -37.81
C ASN A 135 20.37 -17.29 -38.44
N PHE A 136 19.55 -16.33 -38.01
CA PHE A 136 19.59 -14.94 -38.47
C PHE A 136 20.51 -14.06 -37.64
N GLY A 137 20.80 -14.47 -36.40
CA GLY A 137 21.83 -13.87 -35.57
C GLY A 137 21.86 -14.51 -34.19
N ASP A 138 23.05 -14.58 -33.59
CA ASP A 138 23.27 -15.22 -32.29
C ASP A 138 24.29 -14.50 -31.42
N VAL A 139 24.24 -14.80 -30.13
CA VAL A 139 25.27 -14.50 -29.15
C VAL A 139 25.59 -15.75 -28.34
N THR A 140 26.86 -15.95 -28.00
CA THR A 140 27.30 -17.05 -27.12
C THR A 140 27.25 -16.59 -25.66
N ILE A 141 26.69 -17.44 -24.79
CA ILE A 141 26.58 -17.21 -23.36
C ILE A 141 27.79 -17.87 -22.66
N PRO A 142 28.61 -17.11 -21.92
CA PRO A 142 29.74 -17.67 -21.18
C PRO A 142 29.30 -18.63 -20.09
N ASN A 143 29.98 -19.79 -19.95
CA ASN A 143 29.66 -20.77 -18.89
C ASN A 143 29.86 -20.23 -17.47
N ASN A 144 30.72 -19.23 -17.30
CA ASN A 144 31.04 -18.57 -16.03
C ASN A 144 30.35 -17.20 -15.90
N LEU A 145 29.27 -16.96 -16.65
CA LEU A 145 28.50 -15.73 -16.56
C LEU A 145 27.96 -15.55 -15.15
N ASP A 146 28.44 -14.51 -14.45
CA ASP A 146 27.88 -14.10 -13.16
C ASP A 146 26.71 -13.13 -13.41
N PHE A 147 25.50 -13.69 -13.44
CA PHE A 147 24.29 -12.90 -13.61
C PHE A 147 23.86 -12.23 -12.29
N PRO A 148 23.20 -11.07 -12.38
CA PRO A 148 22.84 -10.29 -11.20
C PRO A 148 21.79 -10.97 -10.31
N ARG A 149 21.90 -10.79 -9.00
CA ARG A 149 21.00 -11.37 -7.98
C ARG A 149 20.84 -10.43 -6.78
N PRO A 150 19.70 -10.42 -6.06
CA PRO A 150 19.57 -9.64 -4.84
C PRO A 150 20.67 -9.97 -3.82
N GLN A 151 21.20 -8.95 -3.14
CA GLN A 151 22.32 -9.12 -2.21
C GLN A 151 21.96 -8.64 -0.80
N LYS A 152 22.40 -9.39 0.21
CA LYS A 152 22.23 -9.04 1.63
C LYS A 152 23.43 -8.25 2.13
N LEU A 153 23.15 -7.16 2.84
CA LEU A 153 24.08 -6.31 3.53
C LEU A 153 23.89 -6.45 5.05
N ASN A 154 24.72 -5.77 5.82
CA ASN A 154 24.55 -5.69 7.27
C ASN A 154 23.26 -4.93 7.63
N GLY A 155 22.77 -5.13 8.86
CA GLY A 155 21.68 -4.33 9.42
C GLY A 155 22.19 -3.00 9.98
N LEU A 156 21.28 -2.04 10.13
CA LEU A 156 21.56 -0.79 10.83
C LEU A 156 21.73 -1.05 12.32
N ALA A 157 22.65 -0.31 12.93
CA ALA A 157 22.81 -0.26 14.37
C ALA A 157 23.41 1.10 14.73
N GLY A 158 22.79 1.80 15.68
CA GLY A 158 23.32 3.07 16.16
C GLY A 158 22.53 3.66 17.32
N VAL A 159 22.49 4.99 17.40
CA VAL A 159 21.86 5.75 18.48
C VAL A 159 20.39 6.07 18.17
N HIS A 160 19.68 6.66 19.12
CA HIS A 160 18.26 7.00 18.98
C HIS A 160 17.36 5.82 18.55
N GLY A 161 17.68 4.62 19.04
CA GLY A 161 16.95 3.40 18.71
C GLY A 161 17.08 2.93 17.26
N VAL A 162 17.99 3.52 16.46
CA VAL A 162 18.26 3.09 15.07
C VAL A 162 18.82 1.67 15.07
N LYS A 163 18.01 0.73 14.58
CA LYS A 163 18.41 -0.65 14.35
C LYS A 163 17.58 -1.30 13.24
N SER A 164 18.13 -2.30 12.56
CA SER A 164 17.39 -3.14 11.61
C SER A 164 18.01 -4.53 11.51
N ASP A 165 17.26 -5.45 10.90
CA ASP A 165 17.81 -6.70 10.39
C ASP A 165 18.67 -6.46 9.13
N PRO A 166 19.40 -7.49 8.63
CA PRO A 166 20.18 -7.40 7.40
C PRO A 166 19.40 -6.81 6.22
N ILE A 167 19.94 -5.73 5.65
CA ILE A 167 19.31 -5.01 4.53
C ILE A 167 19.47 -5.81 3.24
N VAL A 168 18.46 -5.83 2.39
CA VAL A 168 18.53 -6.49 1.08
C VAL A 168 18.54 -5.45 -0.04
N VAL A 169 19.58 -5.44 -0.86
CA VAL A 169 19.61 -4.74 -2.14
C VAL A 169 18.86 -5.61 -3.14
N VAL A 170 17.63 -5.20 -3.48
CA VAL A 170 16.73 -5.97 -4.36
C VAL A 170 17.16 -5.82 -5.82
N ASP A 171 17.45 -4.59 -6.22
CA ASP A 171 17.95 -4.21 -7.54
C ASP A 171 18.84 -2.95 -7.44
N ALA A 172 19.25 -2.41 -8.58
CA ALA A 172 20.14 -1.26 -8.66
C ALA A 172 19.59 0.02 -7.98
N GLN A 173 18.29 0.11 -7.65
CA GLN A 173 17.68 1.29 -7.02
C GLN A 173 16.83 0.98 -5.79
N THR A 174 16.66 -0.29 -5.40
CA THR A 174 15.70 -0.67 -4.36
C THR A 174 16.40 -1.34 -3.16
N LEU A 175 16.19 -0.77 -1.98
CA LEU A 175 16.63 -1.29 -0.69
C LEU A 175 15.43 -1.78 0.13
N LEU A 176 15.53 -2.96 0.70
CA LEU A 176 14.58 -3.48 1.69
C LEU A 176 15.26 -3.49 3.06
N VAL A 177 14.65 -2.83 4.04
CA VAL A 177 15.14 -2.72 5.41
C VAL A 177 14.13 -3.37 6.35
N PRO A 178 14.35 -4.62 6.80
CA PRO A 178 13.43 -5.30 7.70
C PRO A 178 13.62 -4.87 9.16
N ASN A 179 12.53 -4.92 9.95
CA ASN A 179 12.51 -4.64 11.39
C ASN A 179 13.19 -3.33 11.81
N PHE A 180 13.10 -2.30 10.96
CA PHE A 180 13.65 -0.97 11.24
C PHE A 180 12.96 -0.33 12.44
N SER A 181 13.77 0.18 13.37
CA SER A 181 13.31 0.94 14.53
C SER A 181 14.08 2.26 14.63
N TYR A 182 13.43 3.29 15.16
CA TYR A 182 13.97 4.63 15.42
C TYR A 182 13.04 5.32 16.43
N ASP A 183 13.55 5.97 17.47
CA ASP A 183 12.74 6.50 18.58
C ASP A 183 11.90 7.73 18.23
N GLY A 184 12.24 8.44 17.15
CA GLY A 184 11.54 9.65 16.69
C GLY A 184 11.87 10.92 17.47
N GLU A 185 12.90 10.91 18.33
CA GLU A 185 13.19 12.02 19.22
C GLU A 185 13.96 13.18 18.56
N ALA A 186 14.60 12.94 17.41
CA ALA A 186 15.41 13.97 16.78
C ALA A 186 14.58 14.88 15.88
N PRO A 187 14.90 16.18 15.84
CA PRO A 187 14.11 17.18 15.13
C PRO A 187 14.15 17.02 13.61
N ASP A 188 15.19 16.37 13.06
CA ASP A 188 15.41 16.28 11.62
C ASP A 188 16.20 15.03 11.19
N ALA A 189 15.79 13.86 11.68
CA ALA A 189 16.36 12.59 11.21
C ALA A 189 15.84 12.23 9.82
N LYS A 190 16.71 11.74 8.92
CA LYS A 190 16.39 11.37 7.53
C LYS A 190 17.11 10.10 7.12
N PHE A 191 16.56 9.36 6.15
CA PHE A 191 17.34 8.34 5.46
C PHE A 191 18.40 9.03 4.60
N TRP A 192 19.62 8.51 4.63
CA TRP A 192 20.81 9.23 4.18
C TRP A 192 21.77 8.31 3.45
N VAL A 193 22.30 8.80 2.34
CA VAL A 193 23.33 8.12 1.55
C VAL A 193 24.41 9.09 1.08
N GLY A 194 25.53 8.56 0.62
CA GLY A 194 26.57 9.36 -0.01
C GLY A 194 27.67 8.47 -0.57
N GLN A 195 28.53 9.03 -1.40
CA GLN A 195 29.54 8.27 -2.15
C GLN A 195 30.63 7.66 -1.24
N GLY A 196 30.92 8.29 -0.11
CA GLY A 196 31.95 7.82 0.83
C GLY A 196 31.49 6.66 1.70
N ASP A 197 32.44 5.99 2.35
CA ASP A 197 32.17 4.88 3.28
C ASP A 197 31.50 5.29 4.60
N ARG A 198 31.45 6.58 4.88
CA ARG A 198 30.86 7.14 6.10
C ARG A 198 29.91 8.28 5.76
N PRO A 199 28.83 8.45 6.54
CA PRO A 199 27.96 9.60 6.45
C PRO A 199 28.70 10.91 6.62
N SER A 200 28.23 11.92 5.90
CA SER A 200 28.72 13.30 5.98
C SER A 200 27.56 14.28 5.77
N PRO A 201 27.71 15.55 6.18
CA PRO A 201 26.68 16.57 5.94
C PRO A 201 26.35 16.80 4.46
N ASN A 202 27.26 16.45 3.55
CA ASN A 202 27.06 16.58 2.10
C ASN A 202 26.41 15.34 1.46
N GLY A 203 25.83 14.44 2.27
CA GLY A 203 25.10 13.30 1.75
C GLY A 203 23.76 13.71 1.14
N LEU A 204 23.08 12.72 0.58
CA LEU A 204 21.80 12.85 -0.09
C LEU A 204 20.72 12.19 0.76
N ARG A 205 19.60 12.90 0.92
CA ARG A 205 18.39 12.37 1.56
C ARG A 205 17.69 11.37 0.64
N ILE A 206 17.17 10.31 1.23
CA ILE A 206 16.31 9.35 0.53
C ILE A 206 14.88 9.55 1.06
N PRO A 207 13.88 9.60 0.17
CA PRO A 207 12.49 9.55 0.58
C PRO A 207 12.17 8.31 1.44
N ASP A 208 11.27 8.45 2.40
CA ASP A 208 10.76 7.34 3.19
C ASP A 208 9.93 6.35 2.33
N GLU A 209 9.37 5.31 2.95
CA GLU A 209 8.55 4.31 2.26
C GLU A 209 7.28 4.88 1.59
N ASN A 210 6.96 6.14 1.86
CA ASN A 210 5.81 6.88 1.35
C ASN A 210 6.21 7.89 0.25
N GLY A 211 7.51 8.01 -0.04
CA GLY A 211 8.07 8.98 -0.97
C GLY A 211 8.20 10.40 -0.41
N LYS A 212 8.29 10.56 0.93
CA LYS A 212 8.47 11.88 1.59
C LYS A 212 9.88 12.04 2.14
N GLU A 213 10.43 13.25 2.05
CA GLU A 213 11.74 13.61 2.61
C GLU A 213 11.65 14.41 3.93
N LEU A 214 10.49 14.34 4.60
CA LEU A 214 10.25 14.98 5.90
C LEU A 214 11.05 14.27 7.01
N PRO A 215 11.26 14.92 8.18
CA PRO A 215 11.84 14.27 9.34
C PRO A 215 11.16 12.93 9.65
N LEU A 216 11.97 11.90 9.86
CA LEU A 216 11.51 10.55 10.16
C LEU A 216 10.71 10.56 11.45
N ARG A 217 9.50 10.00 11.38
CA ARG A 217 8.70 9.69 12.56
C ARG A 217 9.32 8.54 13.35
N ARG A 218 8.76 8.24 14.52
CA ARG A 218 9.12 7.02 15.26
C ARG A 218 8.80 5.76 14.43
N TYR A 219 9.75 4.84 14.37
CA TYR A 219 9.62 3.51 13.79
C TYR A 219 9.77 2.44 14.88
N ASP A 220 8.89 1.44 14.88
CA ASP A 220 8.93 0.31 15.81
C ASP A 220 8.85 -1.01 15.02
N HIS A 221 9.99 -1.67 14.84
CA HIS A 221 10.16 -2.94 14.13
C HIS A 221 9.42 -3.01 12.77
N LYS A 222 9.43 -1.93 11.99
CA LYS A 222 8.74 -1.84 10.70
C LYS A 222 9.64 -2.33 9.56
N THR A 223 9.11 -3.14 8.65
CA THR A 223 9.80 -3.39 7.37
C THR A 223 9.48 -2.28 6.39
N ILE A 224 10.52 -1.68 5.80
CA ILE A 224 10.38 -0.60 4.82
C ILE A 224 11.11 -0.95 3.53
N VAL A 225 10.56 -0.49 2.41
CA VAL A 225 11.18 -0.57 1.09
C VAL A 225 11.47 0.85 0.66
N LEU A 226 12.72 1.13 0.33
CA LEU A 226 13.20 2.44 -0.07
C LEU A 226 13.69 2.36 -1.51
N THR A 227 13.30 3.35 -2.30
CA THR A 227 13.78 3.52 -3.67
C THR A 227 14.73 4.71 -3.71
N LEU A 228 15.92 4.51 -4.27
CA LEU A 228 16.89 5.58 -4.48
C LEU A 228 16.30 6.60 -5.47
N PRO A 229 16.39 7.91 -5.16
CA PRO A 229 15.77 8.94 -5.98
C PRO A 229 16.47 9.10 -7.34
N ASP A 230 15.76 9.71 -8.28
CA ASP A 230 16.27 10.08 -9.61
C ASP A 230 16.94 8.91 -10.37
N ASP A 231 18.17 9.14 -10.84
CA ASP A 231 19.01 8.16 -11.51
C ASP A 231 20.11 7.62 -10.58
N LEU A 232 19.98 7.85 -9.27
CA LEU A 232 20.89 7.31 -8.28
C LEU A 232 20.73 5.79 -8.22
N THR A 233 21.87 5.09 -8.24
CA THR A 233 21.91 3.64 -8.07
C THR A 233 22.71 3.24 -6.85
N ILE A 234 22.56 1.99 -6.43
CA ILE A 234 23.35 1.38 -5.36
C ILE A 234 24.85 1.44 -5.66
N PHE A 235 25.23 1.52 -6.94
CA PHE A 235 26.63 1.62 -7.37
C PHE A 235 27.22 3.01 -7.11
N ASP A 236 26.37 4.03 -7.05
CA ASP A 236 26.76 5.43 -6.84
C ASP A 236 26.97 5.77 -5.36
N ILE A 237 26.44 4.95 -4.45
CA ILE A 237 26.54 5.18 -3.00
C ILE A 237 27.58 4.28 -2.32
N GLY A 238 28.17 4.75 -1.23
CA GLY A 238 29.16 4.05 -0.40
C GLY A 238 28.65 3.70 1.00
N HIS A 239 27.58 4.36 1.45
CA HIS A 239 26.89 4.04 2.70
C HIS A 239 25.38 4.31 2.58
N PHE A 240 24.62 3.70 3.49
CA PHE A 240 23.21 3.96 3.74
C PHE A 240 22.97 4.02 5.25
N GLY A 241 22.17 4.97 5.73
CA GLY A 241 21.93 5.12 7.16
C GLY A 241 20.84 6.12 7.52
N VAL A 242 20.77 6.44 8.81
CA VAL A 242 19.92 7.50 9.36
C VAL A 242 20.82 8.64 9.81
N TRP A 243 20.53 9.85 9.36
CA TRP A 243 21.32 11.05 9.65
C TRP A 243 20.42 12.16 10.16
N CYS A 244 20.83 12.85 11.22
CA CYS A 244 20.16 14.07 11.66
C CYS A 244 20.77 15.27 10.96
N GLU A 245 20.02 15.88 10.04
CA GLU A 245 20.52 17.00 9.23
C GLU A 245 20.71 18.26 10.08
N ALA A 246 19.75 18.58 10.96
CA ALA A 246 19.82 19.74 11.85
C ALA A 246 21.06 19.76 12.76
N PHE A 247 21.51 18.57 13.23
CA PHE A 247 22.67 18.47 14.11
C PHE A 247 23.93 17.95 13.42
N THR A 248 23.86 17.55 12.15
CA THR A 248 24.95 16.95 11.39
C THR A 248 25.57 15.72 12.07
N VAL A 249 24.72 14.84 12.60
CA VAL A 249 25.13 13.64 13.34
C VAL A 249 24.61 12.38 12.68
N ASP A 250 25.48 11.37 12.58
CA ASP A 250 25.13 10.01 12.16
C ASP A 250 24.43 9.27 13.29
N PHE A 251 23.22 8.78 13.03
CA PHE A 251 22.47 7.98 13.98
C PHE A 251 22.67 6.48 13.80
N GLY A 252 23.27 6.05 12.69
CA GLY A 252 23.54 4.66 12.40
C GLY A 252 23.60 4.43 10.90
N ASN A 253 24.65 3.76 10.45
CA ASN A 253 24.88 3.53 9.03
C ASN A 253 25.46 2.14 8.75
N ILE A 254 25.28 1.68 7.52
CA ILE A 254 25.99 0.55 6.93
C ILE A 254 26.85 1.02 5.76
N ARG A 255 27.87 0.23 5.44
CA ARG A 255 28.67 0.41 4.22
C ARG A 255 28.10 -0.42 3.09
N ILE A 256 28.16 0.12 1.88
CA ILE A 256 27.80 -0.58 0.65
C ILE A 256 29.09 -1.17 0.05
N PRO A 257 29.32 -2.50 0.16
CA PRO A 257 30.54 -3.11 -0.35
C PRO A 257 30.56 -3.05 -1.88
N LYS A 258 31.70 -2.75 -2.49
CA LYS A 258 31.87 -2.76 -3.95
C LYS A 258 32.89 -3.85 -4.35
N PRO A 259 32.64 -4.64 -5.41
CA PRO A 259 31.51 -4.58 -6.34
C PRO A 259 30.25 -5.34 -5.85
N LEU A 260 29.06 -4.79 -6.13
CA LEU A 260 27.78 -5.52 -6.03
C LEU A 260 27.38 -6.01 -7.43
N ASN A 261 26.75 -7.18 -7.49
CA ASN A 261 26.13 -7.70 -8.71
C ASN A 261 24.65 -7.96 -8.45
N VAL A 262 23.84 -6.90 -8.59
CA VAL A 262 22.40 -6.88 -8.32
C VAL A 262 21.61 -6.55 -9.59
N PRO A 263 20.37 -7.03 -9.75
CA PRO A 263 19.58 -6.80 -10.96
C PRO A 263 19.45 -5.31 -11.32
N PRO A 264 19.33 -4.96 -12.61
CA PRO A 264 18.91 -3.61 -13.00
C PRO A 264 17.48 -3.34 -12.53
N SER A 265 17.17 -2.09 -12.19
CA SER A 265 15.80 -1.73 -11.82
C SER A 265 14.89 -1.73 -13.06
N LEU A 266 13.58 -1.90 -12.85
CA LEU A 266 12.60 -1.89 -13.94
C LEU A 266 12.64 -0.58 -14.75
N LYS A 267 12.81 0.56 -14.07
CA LYS A 267 13.01 1.88 -14.69
C LYS A 267 14.19 1.87 -15.65
N MET A 268 15.31 1.24 -15.27
CA MET A 268 16.53 1.18 -16.08
C MET A 268 16.42 0.28 -17.32
N LEU A 269 15.54 -0.72 -17.29
CA LEU A 269 15.31 -1.63 -18.43
C LEU A 269 14.44 -1.01 -19.53
N GLY A 270 14.05 0.26 -19.43
CA GLY A 270 13.08 0.86 -20.37
C GLY A 270 11.68 0.26 -20.25
N ILE A 271 11.48 -0.70 -19.34
CA ILE A 271 10.21 -1.06 -18.72
C ILE A 271 9.93 0.04 -17.68
N SER A 272 9.93 1.28 -18.16
CA SER A 272 9.21 2.33 -17.44
C SER A 272 7.77 1.83 -17.42
N PRO A 273 7.15 1.64 -16.25
CA PRO A 273 5.71 1.69 -16.17
C PRO A 273 5.37 3.08 -16.71
N GLN A 274 5.08 3.20 -18.02
CA GLN A 274 4.64 4.47 -18.63
C GLN A 274 3.34 4.97 -17.99
N SER A 275 2.79 4.16 -17.08
CA SER A 275 1.61 4.31 -16.27
C SER A 275 1.97 3.72 -14.90
N LYS A 276 1.52 4.35 -13.81
CA LYS A 276 1.60 3.76 -12.45
C LYS A 276 1.06 2.32 -12.46
N LEU A 277 1.50 1.45 -11.54
CA LEU A 277 0.99 0.06 -11.48
C LEU A 277 -0.47 0.07 -10.99
N ASN A 278 -1.31 -0.76 -11.59
CA ASN A 278 -2.58 -1.15 -10.99
C ASN A 278 -2.32 -2.20 -9.91
N CYS A 279 -3.13 -2.20 -8.85
CA CYS A 279 -3.08 -3.23 -7.83
C CYS A 279 -4.48 -3.57 -7.33
N GLU A 280 -4.74 -4.85 -7.10
CA GLU A 280 -5.94 -5.40 -6.45
C GLU A 280 -5.55 -6.47 -5.44
N VAL A 281 -6.23 -6.47 -4.30
CA VAL A 281 -6.10 -7.56 -3.33
C VAL A 281 -7.07 -8.67 -3.73
N LEU A 282 -6.57 -9.89 -3.87
CA LEU A 282 -7.36 -11.07 -4.20
C LEU A 282 -7.78 -11.84 -2.95
N TYR A 283 -6.92 -11.86 -1.92
CA TYR A 283 -7.20 -12.53 -0.65
C TYR A 283 -6.35 -11.97 0.51
N ASP A 284 -6.99 -11.29 1.45
CA ASP A 284 -6.31 -10.50 2.48
C ASP A 284 -5.53 -11.34 3.50
N ASP A 285 -6.06 -12.50 3.93
CA ASP A 285 -5.46 -13.31 5.00
C ASP A 285 -4.03 -13.79 4.68
N LEU A 286 -3.77 -14.08 3.40
CA LEU A 286 -2.45 -14.46 2.90
C LEU A 286 -1.76 -13.31 2.16
N ALA A 287 -2.30 -12.09 2.22
CA ALA A 287 -1.90 -10.94 1.43
C ALA A 287 -1.68 -11.30 -0.05
N PHE A 288 -2.64 -12.05 -0.63
CA PHE A 288 -2.59 -12.41 -2.03
C PHE A 288 -3.01 -11.20 -2.87
N GLU A 289 -2.05 -10.55 -3.51
CA GLU A 289 -2.26 -9.37 -4.33
C GLU A 289 -1.90 -9.66 -5.78
N VAL A 290 -2.61 -9.00 -6.69
CA VAL A 290 -2.24 -8.92 -8.10
C VAL A 290 -1.95 -7.47 -8.47
N ARG A 291 -0.75 -7.24 -8.98
CA ARG A 291 -0.28 -5.96 -9.50
C ARG A 291 -0.09 -6.09 -10.99
N TRP A 292 -0.50 -5.10 -11.79
CA TRP A 292 -0.25 -5.19 -13.23
C TRP A 292 -0.03 -3.85 -13.92
N ALA A 293 0.65 -3.92 -15.05
CA ALA A 293 0.75 -2.85 -16.02
C ALA A 293 0.63 -3.40 -17.44
N MET A 294 -0.05 -2.63 -18.29
CA MET A 294 -0.20 -2.94 -19.71
C MET A 294 0.98 -2.33 -20.48
N ALA A 295 1.70 -3.15 -21.23
CA ALA A 295 2.89 -2.74 -21.99
C ALA A 295 2.76 -3.18 -23.45
N GLY A 296 2.37 -2.26 -24.33
CA GLY A 296 2.15 -2.59 -25.74
C GLY A 296 1.03 -3.62 -25.89
N ASP A 297 1.33 -4.79 -26.44
CA ASP A 297 0.40 -5.94 -26.65
C ASP A 297 0.48 -7.01 -25.55
N SER A 298 0.95 -6.63 -24.37
CA SER A 298 1.16 -7.53 -23.24
C SER A 298 0.75 -6.92 -21.92
N ILE A 299 0.61 -7.80 -20.93
CA ILE A 299 0.43 -7.44 -19.53
C ILE A 299 1.59 -7.99 -18.71
N VAL A 300 2.16 -7.16 -17.85
CA VAL A 300 3.09 -7.58 -16.79
C VAL A 300 2.28 -7.70 -15.51
N VAL A 301 2.32 -8.86 -14.87
CA VAL A 301 1.59 -9.19 -13.65
C VAL A 301 2.58 -9.56 -12.55
N GLN A 302 2.43 -8.99 -11.37
CA GLN A 302 3.16 -9.36 -10.16
C GLN A 302 2.16 -9.89 -9.13
N LEU A 303 2.36 -11.15 -8.76
CA LEU A 303 1.64 -11.80 -7.68
C LEU A 303 2.48 -11.72 -6.41
N VAL A 304 1.83 -11.37 -5.31
CA VAL A 304 2.43 -11.35 -3.96
C VAL A 304 1.53 -12.20 -3.08
N SER A 305 2.06 -13.15 -2.32
CA SER A 305 1.27 -13.89 -1.32
C SER A 305 2.19 -14.53 -0.30
N LYS A 306 1.72 -14.68 0.94
CA LYS A 306 2.36 -15.51 1.96
C LYS A 306 2.07 -16.98 1.69
N LEU A 307 3.06 -17.69 1.15
CA LEU A 307 2.90 -19.10 0.79
C LEU A 307 3.56 -20.01 1.84
N GLU A 308 2.84 -21.07 2.19
CA GLU A 308 3.41 -22.21 2.89
C GLU A 308 4.43 -22.95 2.00
N ASP A 309 5.22 -23.84 2.60
CA ASP A 309 6.15 -24.66 1.84
C ASP A 309 5.35 -25.53 0.84
N ASN A 310 5.88 -25.68 -0.37
CA ASN A 310 5.26 -26.46 -1.43
C ASN A 310 3.84 -26.00 -1.83
N HIS A 311 3.49 -24.73 -1.61
CA HIS A 311 2.24 -24.13 -2.07
C HIS A 311 2.43 -23.25 -3.30
N TYR A 312 1.41 -23.20 -4.15
CA TYR A 312 1.29 -22.32 -5.30
C TYR A 312 0.24 -21.23 -5.06
N MET A 313 0.37 -20.14 -5.79
CA MET A 313 -0.69 -19.16 -6.04
C MET A 313 -0.98 -19.09 -7.53
N ALA A 314 -2.25 -18.98 -7.90
CA ALA A 314 -2.70 -18.98 -9.29
C ALA A 314 -3.62 -17.79 -9.55
N PHE A 315 -3.50 -17.20 -10.73
CA PHE A 315 -4.31 -16.07 -11.18
C PHE A 315 -4.53 -16.14 -12.70
N GLY A 316 -5.76 -15.90 -13.16
CA GLY A 316 -6.08 -15.99 -14.57
C GLY A 316 -7.48 -15.53 -14.95
N ILE A 317 -7.84 -15.76 -16.21
CA ILE A 317 -9.06 -15.25 -16.84
C ILE A 317 -10.12 -16.35 -16.88
N SER A 318 -11.37 -15.95 -16.69
CA SER A 318 -12.51 -16.84 -16.86
C SER A 318 -13.00 -16.85 -18.31
N PRO A 319 -13.42 -18.01 -18.86
CA PRO A 319 -14.00 -18.06 -20.19
C PRO A 319 -15.35 -17.32 -20.29
N ASN A 320 -15.98 -17.04 -19.16
CA ASN A 320 -17.21 -16.26 -19.09
C ASN A 320 -16.91 -14.86 -18.57
N LYS A 321 -17.20 -13.83 -19.37
CA LYS A 321 -16.91 -12.43 -19.01
C LYS A 321 -17.73 -11.90 -17.82
N ASP A 322 -18.91 -12.48 -17.58
CA ASP A 322 -19.84 -12.04 -16.54
C ASP A 322 -19.79 -12.93 -15.28
N ARG A 323 -18.94 -13.95 -15.27
CA ARG A 323 -18.89 -14.91 -14.16
C ARG A 323 -17.52 -15.56 -14.00
N SER A 324 -16.97 -15.54 -12.80
CA SER A 324 -15.75 -16.28 -12.47
C SER A 324 -16.03 -17.78 -12.39
N VAL A 325 -15.60 -18.51 -13.41
CA VAL A 325 -15.74 -19.96 -13.54
C VAL A 325 -14.37 -20.59 -13.77
N MET A 326 -14.00 -21.54 -12.92
CA MET A 326 -12.73 -22.27 -13.00
C MET A 326 -12.62 -23.14 -14.26
N ILE A 327 -13.68 -23.89 -14.61
CA ILE A 327 -13.62 -24.79 -15.77
C ILE A 327 -13.58 -23.96 -17.06
N GLY A 328 -12.57 -24.22 -17.88
CA GLY A 328 -12.26 -23.50 -19.11
C GLY A 328 -11.42 -22.25 -18.89
N SER A 329 -10.97 -21.97 -17.66
CA SER A 329 -10.07 -20.84 -17.38
C SER A 329 -8.65 -21.09 -17.87
N ASP A 330 -8.04 -19.99 -18.24
CA ASP A 330 -6.63 -19.84 -18.58
C ASP A 330 -5.96 -19.12 -17.40
N VAL A 331 -5.09 -19.84 -16.69
CA VAL A 331 -4.50 -19.39 -15.43
C VAL A 331 -2.99 -19.55 -15.41
N VAL A 332 -2.34 -18.64 -14.70
CA VAL A 332 -0.92 -18.74 -14.40
C VAL A 332 -0.75 -19.27 -13.00
N VAL A 333 -0.07 -20.40 -12.84
CA VAL A 333 0.27 -21.02 -11.56
C VAL A 333 1.72 -20.67 -11.20
N SER A 334 1.92 -20.03 -10.06
CA SER A 334 3.19 -19.45 -9.63
C SER A 334 3.59 -19.87 -8.21
N TRP A 335 4.88 -20.07 -7.98
CA TRP A 335 5.44 -20.30 -6.63
C TRP A 335 6.93 -19.97 -6.57
N VAL A 336 7.50 -19.94 -5.36
CA VAL A 336 8.95 -19.80 -5.13
C VAL A 336 9.41 -20.92 -4.23
N GLU A 337 10.38 -21.71 -4.69
CA GLU A 337 10.98 -22.78 -3.90
C GLU A 337 11.86 -22.19 -2.80
N LYS A 338 11.58 -22.56 -1.55
CA LYS A 338 12.18 -21.89 -0.37
C LYS A 338 13.67 -22.14 -0.23
N ASP A 339 14.11 -23.35 -0.57
CA ASP A 339 15.50 -23.78 -0.40
C ASP A 339 16.43 -23.17 -1.46
N THR A 340 15.95 -23.05 -2.69
CA THR A 340 16.76 -22.62 -3.84
C THR A 340 16.52 -21.15 -4.21
N GLY A 341 15.40 -20.57 -3.77
CA GLY A 341 14.91 -19.27 -4.22
C GLY A 341 14.43 -19.26 -5.68
N LYS A 342 14.30 -20.44 -6.32
CA LYS A 342 13.87 -20.54 -7.71
C LYS A 342 12.37 -20.32 -7.80
N GLY A 343 11.95 -19.29 -8.54
CA GLY A 343 10.53 -19.04 -8.82
C GLY A 343 10.02 -19.76 -10.05
N TYR A 344 8.71 -19.96 -10.13
CA TYR A 344 8.01 -20.59 -11.24
C TYR A 344 6.74 -19.80 -11.54
N ALA A 345 6.33 -19.76 -12.82
CA ALA A 345 5.12 -19.15 -13.34
C ALA A 345 4.72 -19.91 -14.62
N ILE A 346 3.84 -20.88 -14.47
CA ILE A 346 3.43 -21.85 -15.50
C ILE A 346 2.03 -21.53 -16.00
N ASP A 347 1.83 -21.63 -17.31
CA ASP A 347 0.52 -21.51 -17.95
C ASP A 347 -0.29 -22.80 -17.84
N TYR A 348 -1.56 -22.68 -17.45
CA TYR A 348 -2.46 -23.78 -17.15
C TYR A 348 -3.84 -23.54 -17.76
N TYR A 349 -4.35 -24.60 -18.39
CA TYR A 349 -5.73 -24.72 -18.81
C TYR A 349 -6.51 -25.63 -17.87
N LEU A 350 -7.60 -25.10 -17.33
CA LEU A 350 -8.41 -25.76 -16.32
C LEU A 350 -9.60 -26.49 -16.96
N SER A 351 -9.36 -27.67 -17.53
CA SER A 351 -10.42 -28.43 -18.24
C SER A 351 -11.44 -29.12 -17.33
N ASP A 352 -11.08 -29.40 -16.07
CA ASP A 352 -11.93 -30.04 -15.05
C ASP A 352 -11.44 -29.64 -13.65
N LYS A 353 -12.22 -29.92 -12.61
CA LYS A 353 -11.86 -29.69 -11.20
C LYS A 353 -10.90 -30.74 -10.63
N SER A 354 -10.49 -31.72 -11.43
CA SER A 354 -9.53 -32.75 -11.03
C SER A 354 -8.08 -32.28 -11.22
N GLN A 355 -7.13 -32.92 -10.52
CA GLN A 355 -5.70 -32.77 -10.83
C GLN A 355 -5.40 -33.20 -12.26
N CYS A 356 -4.26 -32.77 -12.80
CA CYS A 356 -3.83 -33.18 -14.13
C CYS A 356 -3.68 -34.70 -14.22
N SER A 357 -4.46 -35.32 -15.10
CA SER A 357 -4.37 -36.74 -15.41
C SER A 357 -4.41 -36.93 -16.92
N GLY A 358 -3.25 -37.22 -17.50
CA GLY A 358 -3.06 -37.23 -18.95
C GLY A 358 -3.19 -35.83 -19.52
N LYS A 359 -4.33 -35.51 -20.15
CA LYS A 359 -4.63 -34.21 -20.78
C LYS A 359 -5.92 -33.56 -20.25
N ARG A 360 -6.40 -34.00 -19.09
CA ARG A 360 -7.64 -33.53 -18.45
C ARG A 360 -7.41 -33.17 -17.00
N GLY A 361 -8.23 -32.25 -16.47
CA GLY A 361 -8.04 -31.61 -15.18
C GLY A 361 -7.39 -30.23 -15.28
N SER A 362 -6.83 -29.77 -14.16
CA SER A 362 -5.96 -28.60 -14.06
C SER A 362 -4.55 -28.96 -14.53
N CYS A 363 -4.26 -28.78 -15.81
CA CYS A 363 -3.00 -29.20 -16.42
C CYS A 363 -2.16 -28.01 -16.87
N PRO A 364 -0.82 -28.09 -16.73
CA PRO A 364 0.07 -27.24 -17.53
C PRO A 364 -0.28 -27.39 -19.00
N ASP A 365 -0.28 -26.29 -19.74
CA ASP A 365 -0.65 -26.29 -21.15
C ASP A 365 0.23 -27.22 -21.97
N VAL A 366 1.52 -27.27 -21.63
CA VAL A 366 2.53 -28.15 -22.23
C VAL A 366 2.22 -29.64 -22.09
N ASN A 367 1.46 -30.04 -21.06
CA ASN A 367 1.04 -31.43 -20.86
C ASN A 367 -0.14 -31.79 -21.75
N ILE A 368 -0.93 -30.81 -22.21
CA ILE A 368 -2.04 -31.00 -23.14
C ILE A 368 -1.53 -31.01 -24.58
N GLN A 369 -0.68 -30.04 -24.92
CA GLN A 369 -0.10 -29.86 -26.25
C GLN A 369 1.29 -29.24 -26.13
N GLU A 370 2.24 -29.63 -26.98
CA GLU A 370 3.59 -29.06 -26.92
C GLU A 370 3.60 -27.59 -27.38
N ASN A 371 4.50 -26.79 -26.80
CA ASN A 371 4.75 -25.37 -27.13
C ASN A 371 3.55 -24.42 -26.89
N THR A 372 2.70 -24.71 -25.91
CA THR A 372 1.49 -23.91 -25.60
C THR A 372 1.57 -23.09 -24.32
N ASN A 373 2.57 -23.28 -23.45
CA ASN A 373 2.78 -22.31 -22.37
C ASN A 373 2.97 -20.93 -23.05
N SER A 374 2.31 -19.88 -22.57
CA SER A 374 2.35 -18.48 -23.05
C SER A 374 2.90 -17.47 -21.99
N VAL A 375 3.10 -17.91 -20.74
CA VAL A 375 3.58 -17.10 -19.59
C VAL A 375 5.11 -16.99 -19.40
N ARG A 376 5.60 -15.77 -19.27
CA ARG A 376 7.03 -15.45 -19.23
C ARG A 376 7.44 -14.86 -17.87
N LEU A 377 8.20 -15.60 -17.07
CA LEU A 377 8.63 -15.17 -15.73
C LEU A 377 9.67 -14.03 -15.77
N LEU A 378 9.42 -12.87 -15.16
CA LEU A 378 10.37 -11.75 -15.15
C LEU A 378 11.22 -11.68 -13.88
N ASN A 379 10.63 -11.96 -12.71
CA ASN A 379 11.33 -11.91 -11.44
C ASN A 379 10.64 -12.83 -10.41
N ALA A 380 11.39 -13.40 -9.48
CA ALA A 380 10.83 -14.10 -8.34
C ALA A 380 11.71 -13.94 -7.10
N ALA A 381 11.09 -13.69 -5.95
CA ALA A 381 11.78 -13.51 -4.69
C ALA A 381 10.92 -14.00 -3.52
N MET A 382 11.58 -14.36 -2.42
CA MET A 382 10.94 -14.48 -1.11
C MET A 382 11.45 -13.40 -0.17
N VAL A 383 10.54 -12.72 0.51
CA VAL A 383 10.84 -11.63 1.43
C VAL A 383 9.92 -11.76 2.65
N ASN A 384 10.48 -11.93 3.85
CA ASN A 384 9.72 -11.99 5.12
C ASN A 384 8.53 -12.98 5.10
N GLY A 385 8.68 -14.12 4.42
CA GLY A 385 7.63 -15.14 4.28
C GLY A 385 6.63 -14.89 3.13
N TYR A 386 6.75 -13.78 2.41
CA TYR A 386 5.97 -13.49 1.20
C TYR A 386 6.72 -13.94 -0.05
N SER A 387 6.04 -14.68 -0.91
CA SER A 387 6.47 -15.02 -2.26
C SER A 387 6.01 -13.94 -3.22
N ILE A 388 6.96 -13.39 -3.98
CA ILE A 388 6.72 -12.38 -5.00
C ILE A 388 7.12 -13.00 -6.34
N VAL A 389 6.18 -13.11 -7.27
CA VAL A 389 6.42 -13.64 -8.61
C VAL A 389 5.89 -12.64 -9.63
N THR A 390 6.77 -12.11 -10.46
CA THR A 390 6.42 -11.19 -11.55
C THR A 390 6.58 -11.90 -12.87
N TYR A 391 5.54 -11.98 -13.68
CA TYR A 391 5.56 -12.57 -15.01
C TYR A 391 4.90 -11.65 -16.03
N GLN A 392 5.04 -12.00 -17.30
CA GLN A 392 4.46 -11.30 -18.42
C GLN A 392 3.70 -12.29 -19.30
N ARG A 393 2.56 -11.87 -19.84
CA ARG A 393 1.83 -12.65 -20.85
C ARG A 393 1.23 -11.77 -21.94
N SER A 394 0.84 -12.39 -23.05
CA SER A 394 0.19 -11.71 -24.18
C SER A 394 -1.23 -11.32 -23.80
N LEU A 395 -1.72 -10.20 -24.36
CA LEU A 395 -3.14 -9.82 -24.24
C LEU A 395 -4.03 -10.61 -25.19
N ASN A 396 -3.50 -11.00 -26.35
CA ASN A 396 -4.21 -11.86 -27.27
C ASN A 396 -3.93 -13.31 -26.90
N ALA A 397 -4.95 -14.18 -27.04
CA ALA A 397 -4.77 -15.62 -26.96
C ALA A 397 -3.69 -16.07 -27.95
N THR A 398 -2.70 -16.83 -27.48
CA THR A 398 -1.56 -17.26 -28.29
C THR A 398 -1.79 -18.64 -28.90
N ASP A 399 -2.63 -19.44 -28.25
CA ASP A 399 -3.20 -20.66 -28.83
C ASP A 399 -4.67 -20.91 -28.42
N ARG A 400 -5.13 -22.16 -28.51
CA ARG A 400 -6.53 -22.57 -28.27
C ARG A 400 -6.86 -22.81 -26.79
N LEU A 401 -5.85 -22.88 -25.93
CA LEU A 401 -5.96 -23.05 -24.49
C LEU A 401 -6.00 -21.68 -23.79
N ASP A 402 -5.45 -20.66 -24.45
CA ASP A 402 -5.45 -19.28 -23.96
C ASP A 402 -6.79 -18.55 -24.17
N LEU A 403 -7.06 -17.59 -23.28
CA LEU A 403 -8.12 -16.61 -23.39
C LEU A 403 -7.53 -15.20 -23.60
N PRO A 404 -8.15 -14.36 -24.45
CA PRO A 404 -7.69 -12.99 -24.61
C PRO A 404 -8.08 -12.14 -23.39
N ILE A 405 -7.20 -11.22 -23.00
CA ILE A 405 -7.45 -10.18 -22.00
C ILE A 405 -7.89 -8.91 -22.71
N SER A 406 -9.14 -8.48 -22.51
CA SER A 406 -9.61 -7.22 -23.09
C SER A 406 -8.84 -6.02 -22.55
N ARG A 407 -8.57 -5.07 -23.43
CA ARG A 407 -8.02 -3.76 -23.08
C ARG A 407 -9.05 -2.79 -22.55
N ASN A 408 -10.34 -3.12 -22.69
CA ASN A 408 -11.44 -2.23 -22.32
C ASN A 408 -12.50 -3.04 -21.58
N GLY A 409 -12.94 -2.51 -20.44
CA GLY A 409 -14.03 -3.08 -19.65
C GLY A 409 -13.58 -4.22 -18.74
N PHE A 410 -14.53 -4.68 -17.93
CA PHE A 410 -14.30 -5.70 -16.92
C PHE A 410 -14.18 -7.09 -17.52
N GLU A 411 -13.19 -7.86 -17.07
CA GLU A 411 -13.05 -9.29 -17.32
C GLU A 411 -13.24 -10.05 -16.01
N ALA A 412 -13.97 -11.15 -16.03
CA ALA A 412 -14.04 -12.04 -14.88
C ALA A 412 -12.73 -12.82 -14.73
N ILE A 413 -12.20 -12.85 -13.52
CA ILE A 413 -10.95 -13.53 -13.19
C ILE A 413 -11.19 -14.71 -12.26
N VAL A 414 -10.22 -15.62 -12.21
CA VAL A 414 -10.16 -16.71 -11.23
C VAL A 414 -8.81 -16.68 -10.53
N TRP A 415 -8.78 -17.09 -9.27
CA TRP A 415 -7.55 -17.19 -8.50
C TRP A 415 -7.63 -18.33 -7.49
N GLY A 416 -6.49 -18.89 -7.10
CA GLY A 416 -6.43 -19.93 -6.08
C GLY A 416 -5.05 -20.13 -5.47
N ILE A 417 -5.00 -20.56 -4.21
CA ILE A 417 -3.79 -20.92 -3.47
C ILE A 417 -3.96 -22.35 -2.98
N GLY A 418 -2.96 -23.20 -3.20
CA GLY A 418 -3.04 -24.62 -2.85
C GLY A 418 -1.69 -25.32 -2.82
N PRO A 419 -1.64 -26.56 -2.30
CA PRO A 419 -0.42 -27.36 -2.33
C PRO A 419 -0.11 -27.86 -3.75
N LEU A 420 1.18 -28.07 -4.01
CA LEU A 420 1.68 -28.78 -5.18
C LEU A 420 1.76 -30.28 -4.88
N ASN A 421 1.51 -31.13 -5.89
CA ASN A 421 1.73 -32.57 -5.78
C ASN A 421 3.21 -32.95 -5.99
N GLU A 422 3.53 -34.25 -5.93
CA GLU A 422 4.90 -34.77 -6.11
C GLU A 422 5.53 -34.46 -7.49
N ARG A 423 4.73 -34.03 -8.47
CA ARG A 423 5.19 -33.62 -9.81
C ARG A 423 5.32 -32.10 -9.95
N ASN A 424 5.17 -31.35 -8.86
CA ASN A 424 5.05 -29.88 -8.86
C ASN A 424 3.87 -29.39 -9.72
N GLU A 425 2.77 -30.15 -9.75
CA GLU A 425 1.51 -29.75 -10.40
C GLU A 425 0.45 -29.39 -9.35
N THR A 426 -0.56 -28.61 -9.75
CA THR A 426 -1.61 -28.14 -8.83
C THR A 426 -2.39 -29.29 -8.21
N SER A 427 -2.44 -29.35 -6.87
CA SER A 427 -3.45 -30.11 -6.13
C SER A 427 -4.69 -29.27 -5.84
N PHE A 428 -5.63 -29.80 -5.05
CA PHE A 428 -6.83 -29.06 -4.67
C PHE A 428 -6.47 -27.80 -3.88
N HIS A 429 -6.87 -26.63 -4.35
CA HIS A 429 -6.61 -25.35 -3.69
C HIS A 429 -7.36 -25.19 -2.36
N THR A 430 -6.69 -24.66 -1.36
CA THR A 430 -7.25 -24.37 -0.02
C THR A 430 -8.00 -23.04 -0.01
N HIS A 431 -7.50 -22.04 -0.75
CA HIS A 431 -8.13 -20.72 -0.88
C HIS A 431 -8.36 -20.42 -2.36
N PHE A 432 -9.51 -19.86 -2.71
CA PHE A 432 -9.87 -19.55 -4.09
C PHE A 432 -11.06 -18.60 -4.12
N ASN A 433 -11.31 -17.99 -5.27
CA ASN A 433 -12.46 -17.12 -5.47
C ASN A 433 -13.78 -17.91 -5.36
N LYS A 434 -14.59 -17.63 -4.33
CA LYS A 434 -15.93 -18.24 -4.13
C LYS A 434 -17.03 -17.50 -4.88
N ASN A 435 -16.83 -16.20 -5.08
CA ASN A 435 -17.74 -15.30 -5.78
C ASN A 435 -17.13 -14.83 -7.10
N ASN A 436 -17.93 -14.17 -7.92
CA ASN A 436 -17.42 -13.51 -9.13
C ASN A 436 -16.47 -12.38 -8.72
N HIS A 437 -15.33 -12.32 -9.39
CA HIS A 437 -14.34 -11.29 -9.22
C HIS A 437 -13.98 -10.75 -10.61
N PHE A 438 -14.03 -9.43 -10.76
CA PHE A 438 -13.87 -8.76 -12.05
C PHE A 438 -12.76 -7.74 -11.97
N ILE A 439 -11.93 -7.68 -13.02
CA ILE A 439 -10.87 -6.70 -13.15
C ILE A 439 -10.97 -6.04 -14.52
N ASP A 440 -10.97 -4.70 -14.54
CA ASP A 440 -10.72 -3.94 -15.76
C ASP A 440 -9.20 -3.75 -15.91
N PHE A 441 -8.59 -4.60 -16.74
CA PHE A 441 -7.14 -4.59 -16.93
C PHE A 441 -6.63 -3.34 -17.65
N GLY A 442 -7.50 -2.66 -18.40
CA GLY A 442 -7.17 -1.46 -19.18
C GLY A 442 -7.47 -0.13 -18.47
N ARG A 443 -7.98 -0.18 -17.23
CA ARG A 443 -8.28 1.02 -16.44
C ARG A 443 -7.06 1.91 -16.23
N GLN A 444 -7.33 3.18 -15.98
CA GLN A 444 -6.29 4.12 -15.56
C GLN A 444 -5.63 3.62 -14.26
N PRO A 445 -4.29 3.71 -14.16
CA PRO A 445 -3.54 3.23 -13.01
C PRO A 445 -4.07 3.65 -11.65
N THR A 446 -4.59 2.67 -10.91
CA THR A 446 -5.16 2.84 -9.57
C THR A 446 -4.61 1.76 -8.65
N TRP A 447 -4.07 2.17 -7.51
CA TRP A 447 -3.48 1.29 -6.51
C TRP A 447 -4.50 1.00 -5.40
N ASN A 448 -5.19 -0.13 -5.49
CA ASN A 448 -6.18 -0.57 -4.50
C ASN A 448 -5.61 -1.58 -3.50
N CYS A 449 -4.33 -1.93 -3.62
CA CYS A 449 -3.64 -2.63 -2.55
C CYS A 449 -3.20 -1.65 -1.46
N PRO A 450 -2.85 -2.13 -0.26
CA PRO A 450 -2.33 -1.26 0.77
C PRO A 450 -1.03 -0.58 0.30
N THR A 451 -1.04 0.74 0.12
CA THR A 451 0.20 1.54 0.06
C THR A 451 0.58 2.00 1.48
N PRO A 452 1.87 2.00 1.82
CA PRO A 452 2.38 2.89 2.84
C PRO A 452 2.22 4.35 2.34
N GLU A 453 1.35 5.11 3.00
CA GLU A 453 1.19 6.57 3.14
C GLU A 453 1.80 7.64 2.17
N GLY A 454 1.87 7.46 0.84
CA GLY A 454 1.58 8.53 -0.15
C GLY A 454 2.49 9.76 -0.41
N SER A 455 2.53 10.18 -1.69
CA SER A 455 2.86 11.56 -2.13
C SER A 455 2.25 11.86 -3.53
N LYS A 456 1.70 13.07 -3.70
CA LYS A 456 1.30 13.65 -5.01
C LYS A 456 2.54 14.23 -5.72
N PRO A 457 2.61 14.28 -7.06
CA PRO A 457 3.36 15.33 -7.75
C PRO A 457 2.46 16.55 -7.99
N GLY A 458 2.95 17.75 -7.67
CA GLY A 458 2.49 19.00 -8.30
C GLY A 458 2.70 18.92 -9.82
N GLY A 459 1.92 19.60 -10.65
CA GLY A 459 1.71 21.04 -10.58
C GLY A 459 2.83 21.75 -11.33
N GLU A 460 2.99 21.47 -12.63
CA GLU A 460 3.60 22.43 -13.56
C GLU A 460 2.54 23.47 -13.87
N GLY A 461 2.86 24.73 -13.55
CA GLY A 461 2.04 25.89 -13.84
C GLY A 461 2.45 26.53 -15.16
N ASN A 462 1.42 27.12 -15.78
CA ASN A 462 1.42 28.21 -16.75
C ASN A 462 1.89 27.88 -18.17
N ASP A 463 0.91 27.79 -19.07
CA ASP A 463 0.81 28.75 -20.17
C ASP A 463 -0.67 29.17 -20.29
N GLU A 464 -0.94 30.43 -20.00
CA GLU A 464 -2.13 31.15 -20.47
C GLU A 464 -1.89 31.50 -21.94
N ASP A 465 -2.86 31.23 -22.81
CA ASP A 465 -3.19 32.12 -23.91
C ASP A 465 -4.67 31.91 -24.28
N ASN A 466 -5.39 33.04 -24.33
CA ASN A 466 -6.78 33.18 -24.73
C ASN A 466 -6.94 32.96 -26.24
N ASP A 467 -8.12 32.52 -26.68
CA ASP A 467 -9.01 33.32 -27.56
C ASP A 467 -10.24 32.50 -28.01
N ASP A 468 -11.39 33.05 -27.62
CA ASP A 468 -12.66 33.27 -28.35
C ASP A 468 -13.49 32.14 -29.02
N ASP A 469 -14.74 32.09 -28.51
CA ASP A 469 -16.05 32.12 -29.19
C ASP A 469 -16.40 31.10 -30.28
N ASP A 470 -17.51 30.38 -30.04
CA ASP A 470 -18.74 30.61 -30.82
C ASP A 470 -19.98 29.97 -30.15
N GLU A 471 -21.06 30.76 -30.16
CA GLU A 471 -22.41 30.51 -29.65
C GLU A 471 -23.23 29.54 -30.55
N GLU A 472 -24.23 28.84 -29.99
CA GLU A 472 -25.66 29.06 -30.32
C GLU A 472 -26.62 27.99 -29.71
N GLU A 473 -27.67 28.52 -29.08
CA GLU A 473 -29.10 28.11 -29.01
C GLU A 473 -29.50 26.66 -28.61
N GLY A 474 -30.50 26.38 -27.76
CA GLY A 474 -31.62 27.16 -27.24
C GLY A 474 -32.96 26.37 -27.27
N TYR A 475 -33.28 25.62 -26.20
CA TYR A 475 -34.61 25.17 -25.65
C TYR A 475 -35.70 24.51 -26.59
N PRO A 476 -36.83 23.89 -26.11
CA PRO A 476 -37.37 23.66 -24.74
C PRO A 476 -37.84 22.20 -24.42
N PRO A 477 -38.38 21.92 -23.20
CA PRO A 477 -38.82 20.60 -22.74
C PRO A 477 -40.35 20.37 -22.84
N ALA A 478 -40.77 19.11 -23.00
CA ALA A 478 -42.15 18.61 -22.82
C ALA A 478 -42.11 17.06 -22.74
N ALA A 479 -42.95 16.31 -22.02
CA ALA A 479 -44.02 16.53 -21.06
C ALA A 479 -44.32 15.17 -20.39
N LYS A 480 -44.89 15.19 -19.19
CA LYS A 480 -45.48 14.02 -18.52
C LYS A 480 -46.71 13.49 -19.29
N PRO A 481 -47.08 12.23 -19.08
CA PRO A 481 -48.48 11.90 -18.83
C PRO A 481 -48.71 11.22 -17.47
N THR A 482 -49.83 11.61 -16.86
CA THR A 482 -50.48 10.97 -15.71
C THR A 482 -51.52 9.96 -16.21
N GLY A 483 -51.79 8.91 -15.43
CA GLY A 483 -52.88 7.97 -15.71
C GLY A 483 -52.85 6.73 -14.82
N ASN A 484 -53.58 6.80 -13.70
CA ASN A 484 -53.72 5.82 -12.63
C ASN A 484 -54.70 4.68 -13.02
N THR A 485 -54.45 3.43 -12.59
CA THR A 485 -55.38 2.50 -11.89
C THR A 485 -54.91 1.03 -11.94
N GLY A 486 -54.82 0.37 -10.78
CA GLY A 486 -55.02 -1.09 -10.64
C GLY A 486 -53.93 -1.87 -9.90
N ILE A 487 -54.12 -2.10 -8.60
CA ILE A 487 -53.48 -3.16 -7.77
C ILE A 487 -54.44 -4.38 -7.81
N PRO A 488 -54.00 -5.65 -7.96
CA PRO A 488 -53.60 -6.54 -6.84
C PRO A 488 -52.32 -7.33 -7.16
N GLU A 489 -51.31 -7.43 -6.29
CA GLU A 489 -51.14 -8.25 -5.08
C GLU A 489 -49.95 -9.20 -5.29
N GLU A 490 -49.23 -9.40 -4.20
CA GLU A 490 -47.98 -10.12 -4.04
C GLU A 490 -48.15 -11.63 -4.28
N GLU A 491 -47.10 -12.30 -4.80
CA GLU A 491 -46.75 -13.61 -4.26
C GLU A 491 -45.25 -13.87 -4.33
N PHE A 492 -44.72 -13.98 -3.12
CA PHE A 492 -43.41 -14.40 -2.68
C PHE A 492 -43.24 -15.91 -2.93
N TYR A 493 -42.11 -16.37 -3.46
CA TYR A 493 -41.65 -17.74 -3.19
C TYR A 493 -40.16 -17.81 -2.89
N ASP A 494 -39.95 -18.40 -1.72
CA ASP A 494 -38.74 -18.56 -0.94
C ASP A 494 -37.88 -19.73 -1.43
N ASN A 495 -36.63 -19.70 -1.00
CA ASN A 495 -35.60 -20.71 -1.25
C ASN A 495 -35.86 -22.06 -0.55
N ASN A 496 -35.24 -23.08 -1.13
CA ASN A 496 -34.77 -24.32 -0.50
C ASN A 496 -35.76 -25.44 -0.17
N ARG A 497 -35.64 -26.51 -0.96
CA ARG A 497 -36.08 -27.87 -0.67
C ARG A 497 -34.85 -28.77 -0.46
N ALA A 498 -34.61 -29.17 0.78
CA ALA A 498 -34.01 -30.47 1.10
C ALA A 498 -35.04 -31.22 1.96
N GLN A 499 -35.59 -32.29 1.41
CA GLN A 499 -36.55 -33.17 2.08
C GLN A 499 -35.84 -34.28 2.85
N ALA A 500 -36.27 -34.49 4.09
CA ALA A 500 -36.27 -35.80 4.73
C ALA A 500 -37.62 -36.02 5.47
N LEU A 501 -38.43 -36.90 4.88
CA LEU A 501 -39.34 -37.89 5.46
C LEU A 501 -40.23 -37.55 6.69
N GLN A 502 -41.53 -37.39 6.39
CA GLN A 502 -42.69 -38.13 6.92
C GLN A 502 -42.91 -38.31 8.44
N SER A 503 -43.93 -37.64 9.01
CA SER A 503 -45.26 -38.22 9.32
C SER A 503 -46.03 -37.43 10.41
N PRO A 504 -47.38 -37.49 10.43
CA PRO A 504 -48.24 -36.45 11.01
C PRO A 504 -49.02 -36.90 12.27
N ASN A 505 -49.42 -35.97 13.15
CA ASN A 505 -50.78 -35.94 13.72
C ASN A 505 -51.12 -34.75 14.64
N ARG A 506 -52.29 -34.17 14.31
CA ARG A 506 -53.40 -33.70 15.18
C ARG A 506 -53.35 -32.36 15.95
N ARG A 507 -54.27 -31.50 15.47
CA ARG A 507 -55.41 -30.81 16.15
C ARG A 507 -55.07 -29.84 17.29
N VAL A 508 -55.20 -28.52 17.05
CA VAL A 508 -56.42 -27.68 17.21
C VAL A 508 -56.77 -27.47 18.68
N GLU A 509 -56.57 -26.24 19.18
CA GLU A 509 -57.64 -25.47 19.82
C GLU A 509 -57.31 -23.97 19.90
N ASN A 510 -58.31 -23.18 19.54
CA ASN A 510 -58.34 -21.72 19.57
C ASN A 510 -58.50 -21.21 21.00
N ASN A 511 -57.86 -20.10 21.33
CA ASN A 511 -58.51 -19.10 22.17
C ASN A 511 -58.01 -17.69 21.85
N LEU A 512 -58.95 -16.87 21.36
CA LEU A 512 -58.84 -15.44 21.20
C LEU A 512 -59.00 -14.78 22.57
N GLN A 513 -57.96 -14.08 23.03
CA GLN A 513 -58.13 -12.96 23.95
C GLN A 513 -57.34 -11.75 23.45
N LEU A 514 -58.07 -10.65 23.25
CA LEU A 514 -57.53 -9.30 23.12
C LEU A 514 -56.70 -8.98 24.37
N GLY A 515 -55.39 -9.18 24.27
CA GLY A 515 -54.41 -8.58 25.16
C GLY A 515 -53.88 -7.30 24.52
N GLN A 516 -54.02 -6.19 25.23
CA GLN A 516 -53.31 -4.93 25.00
C GLN A 516 -51.93 -5.21 24.39
N ARG A 517 -51.61 -4.58 23.25
CA ARG A 517 -50.20 -4.49 22.82
C ARG A 517 -49.51 -3.64 23.88
N ARG A 518 -48.98 -4.32 24.90
CA ARG A 518 -47.87 -3.83 25.71
C ARG A 518 -46.90 -3.16 24.72
N PRO A 519 -46.42 -1.93 24.96
CA PRO A 519 -45.28 -1.46 24.20
C PRO A 519 -44.25 -2.58 24.29
N VAL A 520 -43.76 -3.00 23.11
CA VAL A 520 -42.66 -3.98 23.05
C VAL A 520 -41.67 -3.49 24.10
N PRO A 521 -41.39 -4.27 25.16
CA PRO A 521 -40.43 -3.85 26.16
C PRO A 521 -39.20 -3.46 25.35
N THR A 522 -38.70 -2.23 25.53
CA THR A 522 -37.35 -1.93 25.06
C THR A 522 -36.51 -3.11 25.54
N PRO A 523 -35.78 -3.78 24.64
CA PRO A 523 -34.92 -4.88 25.03
C PRO A 523 -34.18 -4.42 26.28
N LYS A 524 -34.23 -5.23 27.35
CA LYS A 524 -33.48 -4.94 28.58
C LYS A 524 -32.10 -4.40 28.16
N PRO A 525 -31.59 -3.31 28.78
CA PRO A 525 -30.24 -2.87 28.51
C PRO A 525 -29.36 -4.10 28.57
N VAL A 526 -28.77 -4.45 27.44
CA VAL A 526 -27.90 -5.62 27.37
C VAL A 526 -26.81 -5.31 28.37
N ALA A 527 -26.57 -6.23 29.30
CA ALA A 527 -25.49 -6.11 30.26
C ALA A 527 -24.22 -5.74 29.48
N ASN A 528 -23.43 -4.83 30.04
CA ASN A 528 -22.28 -4.14 29.44
C ASN A 528 -21.10 -5.07 29.09
N ASP A 529 -21.36 -6.32 28.74
CA ASP A 529 -20.38 -7.28 28.24
C ASP A 529 -20.24 -7.08 26.73
N GLY A 530 -19.31 -6.19 26.37
CA GLY A 530 -18.79 -6.08 25.02
C GLY A 530 -18.78 -4.66 24.43
N ALA A 531 -19.23 -3.61 25.11
CA ALA A 531 -19.06 -2.26 24.58
C ALA A 531 -17.56 -1.90 24.48
N TRP A 532 -17.13 -1.29 23.39
CA TRP A 532 -15.77 -0.77 23.31
C TRP A 532 -15.59 0.40 24.27
N GLU A 533 -14.45 0.40 24.95
CA GLU A 533 -14.01 1.54 25.72
C GLU A 533 -13.48 2.62 24.78
N ILE A 534 -14.16 3.78 24.77
CA ILE A 534 -13.72 4.96 24.04
C ILE A 534 -13.04 5.91 25.04
N PRO A 535 -11.75 6.24 24.84
CA PRO A 535 -11.06 7.16 25.73
C PRO A 535 -11.80 8.52 25.79
N PRO A 536 -12.15 9.01 26.99
CA PRO A 536 -12.74 10.33 27.14
C PRO A 536 -11.71 11.41 26.85
N ILE A 537 -12.10 12.46 26.14
CA ILE A 537 -11.23 13.61 25.88
C ILE A 537 -11.20 14.49 27.13
N GLN A 538 -10.03 14.56 27.77
CA GLN A 538 -9.85 15.26 29.04
C GLN A 538 -9.87 16.77 28.86
N CYS A 539 -10.17 17.51 29.92
CA CYS A 539 -10.32 18.97 29.90
C CYS A 539 -9.04 19.75 29.53
N TYR A 540 -7.88 19.10 29.56
CA TYR A 540 -6.58 19.62 29.13
C TYR A 540 -6.19 19.18 27.71
N GLU A 541 -6.97 18.33 27.04
CA GLU A 541 -6.75 17.83 25.68
C GLU A 541 -7.90 18.24 24.74
N PRO A 542 -7.63 18.67 23.49
CA PRO A 542 -6.34 19.14 23.00
C PRO A 542 -5.95 20.49 23.61
N GLU A 543 -4.65 20.81 23.63
CA GLU A 543 -4.12 22.01 24.31
C GLU A 543 -4.72 23.33 23.78
N ASP A 544 -5.04 23.37 22.49
CA ASP A 544 -5.65 24.50 21.79
C ASP A 544 -7.18 24.62 21.98
N GLY A 545 -7.83 23.60 22.56
CA GLY A 545 -9.28 23.56 22.73
C GLY A 545 -10.08 23.39 21.44
N VAL A 546 -9.46 22.87 20.38
CA VAL A 546 -10.08 22.65 19.06
C VAL A 546 -10.50 21.19 18.87
N PHE A 547 -11.79 20.97 18.65
CA PHE A 547 -12.36 19.66 18.38
C PHE A 547 -12.79 19.54 16.92
N TYR A 548 -12.38 18.47 16.25
CA TYR A 548 -12.83 18.13 14.90
C TYR A 548 -14.01 17.17 14.99
N ALA A 549 -15.20 17.64 14.62
CA ALA A 549 -16.43 16.87 14.59
C ALA A 549 -16.72 16.38 13.17
N GLN A 550 -16.57 15.08 12.95
CA GLN A 550 -16.66 14.41 11.65
C GLN A 550 -17.65 13.26 11.70
N MET A 551 -18.16 12.80 10.56
CA MET A 551 -19.06 11.65 10.50
C MET A 551 -18.29 10.34 10.43
N GLY A 552 -18.91 9.24 10.83
CA GLY A 552 -18.30 7.92 10.72
C GLY A 552 -19.26 6.79 11.06
N PRO A 553 -18.82 5.52 10.90
CA PRO A 553 -19.63 4.34 11.18
C PRO A 553 -19.88 4.18 12.69
N THR A 554 -21.00 3.55 13.06
CA THR A 554 -21.37 3.35 14.47
C THR A 554 -20.58 2.28 15.20
N GLY A 555 -19.60 1.61 14.58
CA GLY A 555 -18.79 0.58 15.24
C GLY A 555 -19.55 -0.72 15.55
N GLY A 556 -20.60 -1.04 14.78
CA GLY A 556 -21.32 -2.31 14.90
C GLY A 556 -22.01 -2.52 16.25
N LYS A 557 -22.00 -3.77 16.75
CA LYS A 557 -22.58 -4.21 18.03
C LYS A 557 -21.80 -3.70 19.24
N HIS A 558 -20.51 -3.42 19.09
CA HIS A 558 -19.63 -2.98 20.19
C HIS A 558 -19.53 -1.46 20.33
N GLY A 559 -19.91 -0.69 19.30
CA GLY A 559 -19.86 0.77 19.28
C GLY A 559 -21.12 1.46 19.80
N TYR A 560 -21.68 2.40 19.02
CA TYR A 560 -22.70 3.38 19.43
C TYR A 560 -23.87 2.76 20.22
N SER A 561 -24.45 1.66 19.72
CA SER A 561 -25.64 1.09 20.34
C SER A 561 -25.37 0.43 21.69
N ALA A 562 -24.20 -0.18 21.87
CA ALA A 562 -23.79 -0.75 23.15
C ALA A 562 -23.39 0.34 24.15
N ILE A 563 -22.70 1.39 23.70
CA ILE A 563 -22.29 2.52 24.55
C ILE A 563 -23.50 3.32 25.06
N THR A 564 -24.45 3.60 24.16
CA THR A 564 -25.55 4.53 24.46
C THR A 564 -26.84 3.84 24.89
N GLY A 565 -26.99 2.54 24.63
CA GLY A 565 -28.24 1.79 24.81
C GLY A 565 -29.33 2.11 23.79
N HIS A 566 -29.03 2.89 22.75
CA HIS A 566 -29.99 3.33 21.72
C HIS A 566 -29.55 2.90 20.32
N VAL A 567 -30.52 2.60 19.45
CA VAL A 567 -30.22 2.24 18.05
C VAL A 567 -29.96 3.52 17.25
N GLY A 568 -28.75 3.64 16.69
CA GLY A 568 -28.34 4.77 15.85
C GLY A 568 -28.73 4.60 14.37
N TRP A 569 -28.32 5.57 13.54
CA TRP A 569 -28.66 5.65 12.11
C TRP A 569 -27.69 4.92 11.17
N GLY A 570 -26.77 4.10 11.71
CA GLY A 570 -25.65 3.52 10.97
C GLY A 570 -24.46 4.48 10.79
N ILE A 571 -24.63 5.75 11.16
CA ILE A 571 -23.57 6.77 11.27
C ILE A 571 -23.65 7.51 12.61
N SER A 572 -22.54 8.04 13.08
CA SER A 572 -22.40 8.75 14.35
C SER A 572 -21.26 9.77 14.33
N TRP A 573 -21.25 10.72 15.26
CA TRP A 573 -20.16 11.69 15.38
C TRP A 573 -18.87 11.04 15.83
N PHE A 574 -17.79 11.43 15.17
CA PHE A 574 -16.41 11.20 15.57
C PHE A 574 -15.81 12.53 15.99
N ILE A 575 -15.23 12.57 17.19
CA ILE A 575 -14.56 13.76 17.70
C ILE A 575 -13.08 13.46 17.82
N ASN A 576 -12.24 14.18 17.07
CA ASN A 576 -10.79 13.94 16.97
C ASN A 576 -10.47 12.47 16.61
N GLY A 577 -11.28 11.88 15.71
CA GLY A 577 -11.13 10.50 15.27
C GLY A 577 -11.67 9.44 16.25
N LEU A 578 -12.19 9.81 17.41
CA LEU A 578 -12.79 8.90 18.38
C LEU A 578 -14.32 8.78 18.16
N LEU A 579 -14.88 7.58 18.25
CA LEU A 579 -16.31 7.31 18.10
C LEU A 579 -17.06 7.82 19.34
N ILE A 580 -17.88 8.87 19.19
CA ILE A 580 -18.71 9.48 20.25
C ILE A 580 -18.08 9.56 21.65
N PRO A 581 -16.86 10.11 21.81
CA PRO A 581 -16.21 10.18 23.12
C PRO A 581 -17.00 11.10 24.07
N GLU A 582 -16.90 10.83 25.37
CA GLU A 582 -17.29 11.82 26.38
C GLU A 582 -16.24 12.93 26.42
N ILE A 583 -16.70 14.18 26.34
CA ILE A 583 -15.81 15.35 26.29
C ILE A 583 -15.88 16.08 27.63
N HIS A 584 -14.72 16.38 28.22
CA HIS A 584 -14.65 17.15 29.45
C HIS A 584 -14.25 18.59 29.14
N VAL A 585 -15.06 19.57 29.54
CA VAL A 585 -14.81 20.99 29.31
C VAL A 585 -14.91 21.78 30.60
N VAL A 586 -14.33 22.98 30.64
CA VAL A 586 -14.28 23.85 31.83
C VAL A 586 -15.12 25.10 31.61
N ARG A 587 -15.94 25.47 32.60
CA ARG A 587 -16.71 26.72 32.59
C ARG A 587 -15.79 27.92 32.45
N GLY A 588 -16.15 28.84 31.57
CA GLY A 588 -15.37 30.05 31.30
C GLY A 588 -14.17 29.85 30.37
N LYS A 589 -13.89 28.63 29.87
CA LYS A 589 -12.95 28.39 28.76
C LYS A 589 -13.71 28.34 27.43
N THR A 590 -13.13 28.92 26.39
CA THR A 590 -13.71 28.91 25.04
C THR A 590 -13.19 27.70 24.29
N TYR A 591 -14.09 26.98 23.63
CA TYR A 591 -13.80 25.80 22.81
C TYR A 591 -14.31 26.02 21.39
N THR A 592 -13.60 25.44 20.43
CA THR A 592 -13.94 25.55 19.01
C THR A 592 -14.21 24.15 18.44
N PHE A 593 -15.33 24.00 17.76
CA PHE A 593 -15.69 22.78 17.04
C PHE A 593 -15.60 23.06 15.54
N VAL A 594 -14.68 22.38 14.86
CA VAL A 594 -14.57 22.33 13.41
C VAL A 594 -15.49 21.22 12.93
N VAL A 595 -16.60 21.58 12.31
CA VAL A 595 -17.72 20.70 11.98
C VAL A 595 -17.68 20.32 10.51
N GLU A 596 -17.64 19.03 10.26
CA GLU A 596 -17.58 18.45 8.92
C GLU A 596 -18.70 17.43 8.68
N GLY A 597 -19.94 17.83 9.01
CA GLY A 597 -21.16 16.99 8.89
C GLY A 597 -21.97 17.17 7.61
N GLY A 598 -21.48 17.98 6.66
CA GLY A 598 -22.19 18.32 5.43
C GLY A 598 -23.06 19.58 5.55
N ASN A 599 -23.24 20.26 4.41
CA ASN A 599 -23.81 21.61 4.34
C ASN A 599 -24.98 21.74 3.36
N ASN A 600 -25.38 20.66 2.68
CA ASN A 600 -26.48 20.68 1.71
C ASN A 600 -27.78 20.07 2.27
N PRO A 601 -28.76 20.88 2.72
CA PRO A 601 -30.03 20.39 3.27
C PRO A 601 -30.91 19.64 2.27
N GLU A 602 -30.67 19.78 0.96
CA GLU A 602 -31.43 19.07 -0.08
C GLU A 602 -31.06 17.58 -0.18
N ILE A 603 -29.94 17.18 0.43
CA ILE A 603 -29.49 15.78 0.48
C ILE A 603 -29.43 15.35 1.96
N PRO A 604 -30.57 15.00 2.60
CA PRO A 604 -30.62 14.68 4.02
C PRO A 604 -29.63 13.59 4.48
N ALA A 605 -29.33 12.61 3.62
CA ALA A 605 -28.36 11.55 3.90
C ALA A 605 -26.92 12.06 4.10
N LYS A 606 -26.60 13.25 3.58
CA LYS A 606 -25.29 13.91 3.67
C LYS A 606 -25.35 15.22 4.47
N TYR A 607 -26.42 15.49 5.22
CA TYR A 607 -26.63 16.75 5.93
C TYR A 607 -26.87 16.54 7.42
N HIS A 608 -25.81 16.77 8.22
CA HIS A 608 -25.79 16.50 9.65
C HIS A 608 -25.29 17.71 10.44
N PRO A 609 -26.14 18.73 10.70
CA PRO A 609 -25.69 19.92 11.42
C PRO A 609 -25.41 19.64 12.89
N PHE A 610 -24.25 20.09 13.40
CA PHE A 610 -23.83 19.90 14.80
C PHE A 610 -24.36 21.01 15.71
N TYR A 611 -24.86 20.66 16.90
CA TYR A 611 -25.25 21.63 17.92
C TYR A 611 -25.10 21.09 19.35
N ILE A 612 -25.06 21.97 20.34
CA ILE A 612 -24.91 21.63 21.77
C ILE A 612 -26.18 22.02 22.54
N THR A 613 -26.72 21.12 23.36
CA THR A 613 -28.03 21.26 24.01
C THR A 613 -28.10 20.51 25.35
N ASP A 614 -29.08 20.82 26.21
CA ASP A 614 -29.39 20.02 27.40
C ASP A 614 -30.34 18.84 27.10
N ASP A 615 -30.81 18.70 25.86
CA ASP A 615 -31.63 17.58 25.44
C ASP A 615 -30.78 16.33 25.11
N PRO A 616 -31.01 15.18 25.77
CA PRO A 616 -30.24 13.95 25.54
C PRO A 616 -30.61 13.20 24.26
N VAL A 617 -31.55 13.72 23.46
CA VAL A 617 -32.12 13.02 22.30
C VAL A 617 -31.64 13.60 20.98
N GLY A 618 -31.47 14.91 20.86
CA GLY A 618 -31.11 15.55 19.59
C GLY A 618 -32.31 15.69 18.62
N GLY A 619 -32.03 15.96 17.34
CA GLY A 619 -33.05 16.06 16.29
C GLY A 619 -34.10 17.14 16.53
N TYR A 620 -33.65 18.31 17.01
CA TYR A 620 -34.49 19.46 17.38
C TYR A 620 -35.48 19.87 16.28
N GLU A 621 -35.08 19.80 15.01
CA GLU A 621 -35.94 20.19 13.88
C GLU A 621 -37.31 19.47 13.89
N HIS A 622 -37.30 18.19 14.22
CA HIS A 622 -38.48 17.32 14.19
C HIS A 622 -39.16 17.15 15.55
N LYS A 623 -38.83 18.00 16.54
CA LYS A 623 -39.53 18.01 17.83
C LYS A 623 -40.81 18.83 17.77
N ARG A 624 -41.78 18.48 18.61
CA ARG A 624 -43.02 19.26 18.74
C ARG A 624 -42.74 20.60 19.41
N GLU A 625 -43.57 21.59 19.16
CA GLU A 625 -43.37 22.94 19.71
C GLU A 625 -43.41 22.97 21.24
N GLU A 626 -44.16 22.06 21.89
CA GLU A 626 -44.15 21.90 23.35
C GLU A 626 -42.83 21.33 23.88
N GLU A 627 -42.20 20.42 23.12
CA GLU A 627 -40.90 19.85 23.47
C GLU A 627 -39.79 20.89 23.27
N LYS A 628 -39.82 21.62 22.14
CA LYS A 628 -38.85 22.67 21.83
C LYS A 628 -38.80 23.77 22.89
N LYS A 629 -39.93 24.11 23.51
CA LYS A 629 -40.00 25.10 24.60
C LYS A 629 -39.20 24.71 25.84
N ASN A 630 -39.02 23.41 26.07
CA ASN A 630 -38.32 22.89 27.24
C ASN A 630 -36.84 22.54 26.96
N ILE A 631 -36.34 22.86 25.77
CA ILE A 631 -34.97 22.54 25.34
C ILE A 631 -34.16 23.81 25.23
N ARG A 632 -32.98 23.82 25.87
CA ARG A 632 -31.99 24.89 25.73
C ARG A 632 -30.90 24.46 24.76
N ILE A 633 -30.55 25.38 23.88
CA ILE A 633 -29.45 25.22 22.92
C ILE A 633 -28.36 26.19 23.32
N PHE A 634 -27.14 25.68 23.50
CA PHE A 634 -25.98 26.44 23.97
C PHE A 634 -25.06 26.87 22.83
N ALA A 635 -24.99 26.12 21.72
CA ALA A 635 -24.17 26.45 20.56
C ALA A 635 -24.67 25.74 19.28
N GLY A 636 -24.20 26.21 18.11
CA GLY A 636 -24.44 25.56 16.81
C GLY A 636 -25.75 25.98 16.11
N VAL A 637 -26.44 27.00 16.61
CA VAL A 637 -27.64 27.56 15.96
C VAL A 637 -27.66 29.08 16.02
N HIS A 638 -28.33 29.69 15.05
CA HIS A 638 -28.68 31.09 15.02
C HIS A 638 -30.19 31.26 15.19
N ARG A 639 -30.60 32.16 16.08
CA ARG A 639 -32.02 32.50 16.27
C ARG A 639 -32.38 33.73 15.47
N SER A 640 -33.25 33.55 14.48
CA SER A 640 -33.87 34.62 13.72
C SER A 640 -34.70 35.56 14.63
N ARG A 641 -34.89 36.81 14.20
CA ARG A 641 -35.82 37.76 14.83
C ARG A 641 -37.27 37.25 14.87
N SER A 642 -37.64 36.34 13.97
CA SER A 642 -38.95 35.66 13.95
C SER A 642 -39.07 34.51 14.96
N GLY A 643 -38.00 34.23 15.72
CA GLY A 643 -37.94 33.09 16.66
C GLY A 643 -37.55 31.76 16.01
N GLN A 644 -37.37 31.73 14.68
CA GLN A 644 -36.92 30.52 13.96
C GLN A 644 -35.46 30.19 14.32
N VAL A 645 -35.22 28.93 14.66
CA VAL A 645 -33.89 28.42 15.02
C VAL A 645 -33.28 27.77 13.77
N ILE A 646 -32.14 28.27 13.30
CA ILE A 646 -31.46 27.82 12.09
C ILE A 646 -30.10 27.23 12.49
N PRO A 647 -29.74 26.01 12.07
CA PRO A 647 -28.45 25.45 12.42
C PRO A 647 -27.29 26.17 11.72
N THR A 648 -26.22 26.44 12.45
CA THR A 648 -24.98 27.05 11.94
C THR A 648 -23.79 26.10 11.97
N GLY A 649 -23.92 24.96 12.64
CA GLY A 649 -22.93 23.89 12.66
C GLY A 649 -22.88 23.07 11.37
N VAL A 650 -22.73 23.71 10.22
CA VAL A 650 -22.71 23.07 8.90
C VAL A 650 -21.41 23.38 8.18
N GLY A 651 -20.86 22.41 7.47
CA GLY A 651 -19.55 22.50 6.78
C GLY A 651 -19.39 21.42 5.73
N ARG A 652 -18.23 21.33 5.06
CA ARG A 652 -17.93 20.20 4.15
C ARG A 652 -18.20 18.86 4.83
N LEU A 653 -18.57 17.83 4.09
CA LEU A 653 -18.79 16.51 4.67
C LEU A 653 -17.48 15.75 4.75
N CYS A 654 -17.06 15.39 5.95
CA CYS A 654 -15.99 14.42 6.16
C CYS A 654 -16.55 13.20 6.88
N ASN A 655 -16.29 12.03 6.33
CA ASN A 655 -16.79 10.76 6.85
C ASN A 655 -15.62 9.78 7.02
N TRP A 656 -15.39 9.33 8.24
CA TRP A 656 -14.62 8.14 8.54
C TRP A 656 -15.32 6.96 7.88
N THR A 657 -14.59 6.24 7.06
CA THR A 657 -15.12 5.08 6.35
C THR A 657 -14.26 3.89 6.72
N PRO A 658 -14.87 2.79 7.19
CA PRO A 658 -14.11 1.58 7.44
C PRO A 658 -13.61 1.05 6.12
N ASP A 659 -12.49 0.34 6.20
CA ASP A 659 -12.00 -0.45 5.09
C ASP A 659 -13.10 -1.44 4.64
N ALA A 660 -13.48 -1.37 3.36
CA ALA A 660 -14.62 -2.13 2.85
C ALA A 660 -14.34 -3.65 2.81
N ASP A 661 -13.05 -3.99 2.76
CA ASP A 661 -12.54 -5.36 2.74
C ASP A 661 -11.94 -5.77 4.10
N GLY A 662 -11.93 -4.86 5.08
CA GLY A 662 -11.58 -5.16 6.47
C GLY A 662 -12.68 -5.95 7.20
N PRO A 663 -12.35 -6.63 8.32
CA PRO A 663 -13.36 -7.26 9.17
C PRO A 663 -14.52 -6.28 9.48
N PRO A 664 -15.78 -6.74 9.60
CA PRO A 664 -16.85 -5.89 10.10
C PRO A 664 -16.48 -5.38 11.49
N ALA A 665 -17.00 -4.20 11.87
CA ALA A 665 -16.68 -3.56 13.15
C ALA A 665 -16.78 -4.53 14.34
N ASP A 666 -17.75 -5.45 14.32
CA ASP A 666 -17.98 -6.48 15.35
C ASP A 666 -16.78 -7.40 15.63
N ASP A 667 -15.90 -7.59 14.64
CA ASP A 667 -14.81 -8.56 14.71
C ASP A 667 -13.52 -7.97 15.32
N TYR A 668 -13.50 -6.66 15.58
CA TYR A 668 -12.39 -6.01 16.26
C TYR A 668 -12.55 -6.04 17.78
N GLN A 669 -11.48 -6.45 18.46
CA GLN A 669 -11.47 -6.58 19.93
C GLN A 669 -11.53 -5.23 20.68
N SER A 670 -11.15 -4.13 20.03
CA SER A 670 -11.19 -2.80 20.63
C SER A 670 -11.40 -1.70 19.59
N PHE A 671 -11.96 -0.57 20.02
CA PHE A 671 -12.16 0.57 19.15
C PHE A 671 -10.84 1.08 18.56
N GLY A 672 -9.73 1.11 19.31
CA GLY A 672 -8.45 1.56 18.76
C GLY A 672 -7.91 0.69 17.61
N ALA A 673 -8.24 -0.62 17.58
CA ALA A 673 -7.91 -1.48 16.45
C ALA A 673 -8.77 -1.18 15.22
N TYR A 674 -10.07 -0.96 15.44
CA TYR A 674 -11.03 -0.57 14.40
C TYR A 674 -10.74 0.84 13.86
N GLN A 675 -10.44 1.81 14.72
CA GLN A 675 -10.16 3.20 14.37
C GLN A 675 -8.98 3.32 13.40
N ARG A 676 -7.95 2.47 13.55
CA ARG A 676 -6.78 2.44 12.66
C ARG A 676 -7.09 1.92 11.25
N THR A 677 -8.23 1.26 11.06
CA THR A 677 -8.72 0.83 9.74
C THR A 677 -9.70 1.83 9.13
N LEU A 678 -10.14 2.83 9.91
CA LEU A 678 -10.98 3.89 9.40
C LEU A 678 -10.14 4.90 8.61
N THR A 679 -10.60 5.24 7.41
CA THR A 679 -10.04 6.32 6.61
C THR A 679 -11.02 7.48 6.56
N LEU A 680 -10.56 8.67 6.95
CA LEU A 680 -11.34 9.89 6.80
C LEU A 680 -11.36 10.34 5.34
N LYS A 681 -12.56 10.43 4.76
CA LYS A 681 -12.79 10.95 3.41
C LYS A 681 -13.58 12.24 3.50
N CYS A 682 -13.06 13.30 2.88
CA CYS A 682 -13.68 14.62 2.89
C CYS A 682 -14.13 15.04 1.49
N ASP A 683 -15.38 15.47 1.38
CA ASP A 683 -15.88 16.21 0.21
C ASP A 683 -15.17 17.58 0.15
N PRO A 684 -14.98 18.15 -1.06
CA PRO A 684 -14.36 19.47 -1.20
C PRO A 684 -15.23 20.56 -0.58
N GLY A 685 -14.60 21.54 0.09
CA GLY A 685 -15.26 22.69 0.68
C GLY A 685 -14.65 23.12 2.02
N GLU A 686 -15.23 24.16 2.60
CA GLU A 686 -14.80 24.70 3.90
C GLU A 686 -15.53 24.02 5.06
N PRO A 687 -14.85 23.72 6.18
CA PRO A 687 -15.49 23.20 7.37
C PRO A 687 -16.32 24.29 8.08
N GLY A 688 -17.33 23.87 8.84
CA GLY A 688 -18.11 24.74 9.71
C GLY A 688 -17.33 25.03 10.99
N VAL A 689 -17.56 26.19 11.61
CA VAL A 689 -16.89 26.53 12.87
C VAL A 689 -17.93 27.00 13.89
N ILE A 690 -17.98 26.29 15.02
CA ILE A 690 -18.77 26.69 16.18
C ILE A 690 -17.82 27.04 17.32
N THR A 691 -18.01 28.21 17.91
CA THR A 691 -17.33 28.59 19.15
C THR A 691 -18.32 28.55 20.30
N TRP A 692 -17.94 27.90 21.39
CA TRP A 692 -18.76 27.79 22.59
C TRP A 692 -17.95 28.03 23.85
N LYS A 693 -18.54 28.76 24.79
CA LYS A 693 -17.96 29.03 26.10
C LYS A 693 -19.00 28.64 27.16
N PRO A 694 -18.86 27.48 27.83
CA PRO A 694 -19.78 27.09 28.89
C PRO A 694 -19.74 28.14 30.00
N ASP A 695 -20.90 28.57 30.47
CA ASP A 695 -21.02 29.55 31.55
C ASP A 695 -21.49 28.89 32.86
N ARG A 696 -21.70 29.70 33.89
CA ARG A 696 -22.15 29.24 35.22
C ARG A 696 -23.54 28.61 35.21
N ASN A 697 -24.35 28.89 34.20
CA ASN A 697 -25.71 28.36 34.06
C ASN A 697 -25.76 27.13 33.15
N THR A 698 -24.66 26.80 32.46
CA THR A 698 -24.52 25.52 31.75
C THR A 698 -24.55 24.38 32.78
N PRO A 699 -25.47 23.40 32.64
CA PRO A 699 -25.49 22.21 33.49
C PRO A 699 -24.18 21.42 33.45
N ASP A 700 -23.91 20.62 34.49
CA ASP A 700 -22.72 19.75 34.57
C ASP A 700 -22.68 18.69 33.45
N THR A 701 -23.83 18.38 32.86
CA THR A 701 -23.92 17.51 31.68
C THR A 701 -24.79 18.17 30.62
N VAL A 702 -24.22 18.33 29.44
CA VAL A 702 -24.92 18.72 28.21
C VAL A 702 -24.56 17.72 27.10
N TYR A 703 -25.16 17.87 25.93
CA TYR A 703 -25.04 16.91 24.83
C TYR A 703 -24.66 17.62 23.54
N TYR A 704 -23.78 17.01 22.76
CA TYR A 704 -23.57 17.37 21.36
C TYR A 704 -24.37 16.42 20.48
N HIS A 705 -25.14 16.95 19.52
CA HIS A 705 -26.02 16.16 18.67
C HIS A 705 -26.11 16.70 17.25
N CYS A 706 -26.70 15.89 16.37
CA CYS A 706 -27.22 16.34 15.09
C CYS A 706 -28.56 17.10 15.28
N PHE A 707 -28.70 18.26 14.63
CA PHE A 707 -29.89 19.10 14.72
C PHE A 707 -31.11 18.47 14.04
N THR A 708 -30.90 17.67 12.99
CA THR A 708 -31.95 17.04 12.19
C THR A 708 -32.20 15.60 12.62
N HIS A 709 -31.16 14.83 12.97
CA HIS A 709 -31.26 13.43 13.38
C HIS A 709 -31.21 13.24 14.90
N ARG A 710 -32.15 12.47 15.45
CA ARG A 710 -32.16 12.07 16.87
C ARG A 710 -31.12 10.97 17.12
N TYR A 711 -30.54 10.91 18.32
CA TYR A 711 -29.58 9.88 18.74
C TYR A 711 -28.38 9.75 17.80
N LEU A 712 -27.78 10.89 17.45
CA LEU A 712 -26.58 10.98 16.62
C LEU A 712 -25.59 11.91 17.31
N GLY A 713 -25.08 11.50 18.48
CA GLY A 713 -24.22 12.31 19.35
C GLY A 713 -24.17 11.80 20.78
N TRP A 714 -23.43 12.49 21.66
CA TRP A 714 -23.16 12.05 23.04
C TRP A 714 -22.87 13.19 24.03
N LYS A 715 -22.28 12.87 25.18
CA LYS A 715 -22.20 13.75 26.36
C LYS A 715 -20.98 14.66 26.36
N ILE A 716 -21.20 15.86 26.91
CA ILE A 716 -20.15 16.77 27.36
C ILE A 716 -20.33 16.97 28.86
N HIS A 717 -19.28 16.69 29.63
CA HIS A 717 -19.21 16.98 31.07
C HIS A 717 -18.55 18.34 31.28
N VAL A 718 -19.25 19.21 32.00
CA VAL A 718 -18.85 20.60 32.23
C VAL A 718 -18.40 20.74 33.68
N HIS A 719 -17.13 21.05 33.86
CA HIS A 719 -16.46 21.16 35.15
C HIS A 719 -16.17 22.62 35.49
N ASP A 720 -16.01 22.92 36.77
CA ASP A 720 -15.55 24.23 37.21
C ASP A 720 -14.02 24.38 37.11
N THR A 721 -13.28 23.27 37.27
CA THR A 721 -11.81 23.18 37.21
C THR A 721 -11.35 21.88 36.55
N CYS A 722 -10.09 21.81 36.12
CA CYS A 722 -9.49 20.63 35.47
C CYS A 722 -8.35 20.08 36.32
N ASP A 723 -8.46 18.84 36.80
CA ASP A 723 -7.43 18.19 37.62
C ASP A 723 -6.49 17.35 36.72
N ASP A 724 -5.21 17.73 36.61
CA ASP A 724 -4.24 17.03 35.76
C ASP A 724 -3.54 15.89 36.54
N ALA A 725 -4.01 14.65 36.33
CA ALA A 725 -3.47 13.47 36.99
C ALA A 725 -2.01 13.12 36.58
N ARG A 726 -1.44 13.76 35.54
CA ARG A 726 -0.04 13.55 35.12
C ARG A 726 0.99 14.02 36.15
N TYR A 727 0.59 14.88 37.08
CA TYR A 727 1.45 15.38 38.17
C TYR A 727 1.30 14.62 39.49
N ALA A 728 0.28 13.77 39.64
CA ALA A 728 0.04 13.04 40.89
C ALA A 728 0.97 11.81 41.07
N ALA A 729 1.45 11.22 39.98
CA ALA A 729 2.34 10.05 40.02
C ALA A 729 3.82 10.38 40.36
N SER A 730 4.15 11.67 40.55
CA SER A 730 5.51 12.13 40.90
C SER A 730 5.67 12.51 42.38
N GLU A 731 4.68 12.27 43.24
CA GLU A 731 4.88 12.38 44.70
C GLU A 731 5.34 11.05 45.28
N LYS A 732 6.66 10.88 45.40
CA LYS A 732 7.26 9.85 46.25
C LYS A 732 6.86 10.13 47.72
N HIS A 733 5.83 9.46 48.20
CA HIS A 733 5.61 9.34 49.64
C HIS A 733 6.73 8.48 50.23
N ALA A 734 7.59 9.09 51.05
CA ALA A 734 8.64 8.38 51.78
C ALA A 734 8.00 7.47 52.84
N VAL A 735 7.93 6.17 52.57
CA VAL A 735 7.60 5.17 53.59
C VAL A 735 8.81 5.01 54.51
N ARG A 736 8.75 5.59 55.70
CA ARG A 736 9.70 5.32 56.79
C ARG A 736 9.42 3.93 57.36
N VAL A 737 10.32 2.99 57.12
CA VAL A 737 10.36 1.71 57.84
C VAL A 737 11.25 1.87 59.09
N PRO A 738 10.84 1.41 60.29
CA PRO A 738 11.67 1.48 61.50
C PRO A 738 12.88 0.52 61.42
N ALA A 739 14.02 0.97 61.95
CA ALA A 739 15.28 0.22 61.94
C ALA A 739 15.25 -1.07 62.79
N PRO A 740 15.88 -2.18 62.35
CA PRO A 740 16.13 -3.32 63.20
C PRO A 740 17.36 -3.08 64.11
N VAL A 741 17.27 -3.65 65.30
CA VAL A 741 18.20 -3.56 66.44
C VAL A 741 19.49 -4.35 66.17
N ARG A 742 20.62 -3.82 66.65
CA ARG A 742 21.95 -4.45 66.66
C ARG A 742 21.99 -5.77 67.44
N GLY A 743 22.77 -6.72 66.94
CA GLY A 743 23.35 -7.82 67.69
C GLY A 743 24.76 -8.07 67.17
N ASP A 744 25.72 -8.07 68.09
CA ASP A 744 27.17 -8.18 67.89
C ASP A 744 27.60 -9.54 67.31
N ASP A 745 28.71 -9.58 66.55
CA ASP A 745 29.89 -10.43 66.82
C ASP A 745 30.89 -10.40 65.65
N GLU A 746 32.06 -9.82 65.96
CA GLU A 746 33.44 -10.27 65.69
C GLU A 746 33.75 -11.12 64.43
N LEU A 747 34.62 -10.60 63.53
CA LEU A 747 35.92 -11.18 63.16
C LEU A 747 36.54 -10.51 61.90
N GLU A 748 37.65 -9.81 62.18
CA GLU A 748 38.90 -9.60 61.42
C GLU A 748 38.91 -9.25 59.91
N ALA A 749 39.62 -8.15 59.64
CA ALA A 749 40.03 -7.66 58.33
C ALA A 749 41.51 -7.99 58.09
N GLU A 750 41.86 -8.34 56.85
CA GLU A 750 43.21 -8.10 56.29
C GLU A 750 43.14 -7.62 54.83
N GLU A 751 44.14 -6.79 54.50
CA GLU A 751 44.28 -5.89 53.36
C GLU A 751 44.99 -6.51 52.14
N SER A 752 44.87 -5.86 50.96
CA SER A 752 45.94 -5.66 49.96
C SER A 752 45.33 -5.14 48.64
N ILE A 753 45.82 -4.16 47.86
CA ILE A 753 46.93 -3.19 47.85
C ILE A 753 46.51 -2.10 46.83
N ARG A 754 46.82 -0.82 47.08
CA ARG A 754 46.81 0.30 46.10
C ARG A 754 48.24 0.75 45.79
N HIS A 755 48.53 1.14 44.55
CA HIS A 755 49.29 2.36 44.16
C HIS A 755 49.28 2.52 42.62
N GLU A 756 48.72 3.62 42.08
CA GLU A 756 49.39 4.88 41.62
C GLU A 756 49.91 4.79 40.17
N THR A 757 50.03 5.80 39.29
CA THR A 757 49.99 7.29 39.26
C THR A 757 49.66 7.66 37.77
N LYS A 758 49.29 8.86 37.27
CA LYS A 758 50.01 10.15 37.27
C LYS A 758 49.23 11.18 36.42
N MET A 759 49.40 12.46 36.78
CA MET A 759 48.79 13.66 36.18
C MET A 759 49.51 14.19 34.93
N ALA A 760 48.82 15.01 34.12
CA ALA A 760 49.22 16.40 33.85
C ALA A 760 48.15 17.19 33.08
N SER A 761 47.89 18.40 33.59
CA SER A 761 47.05 19.46 33.03
C SER A 761 47.89 20.44 32.23
N ALA A 762 47.33 21.06 31.18
CA ALA A 762 47.80 22.34 30.67
C ALA A 762 46.64 23.15 30.07
N LEU A 763 46.62 24.44 30.42
CA LEU A 763 45.88 25.57 29.83
C LEU A 763 44.52 25.94 30.46
N LEU A 764 44.60 26.62 31.61
CA LEU A 764 43.69 27.70 31.99
C LEU A 764 44.44 28.73 32.85
N ARG A 765 44.73 29.91 32.26
CA ARG A 765 45.09 31.21 32.87
C ARG A 765 45.56 32.08 31.68
N LEU A 766 45.01 33.24 31.33
CA LEU A 766 44.38 34.33 32.07
C LEU A 766 43.49 35.14 31.10
N SER A 767 42.39 35.69 31.58
CA SER A 767 42.10 37.14 31.63
C SER A 767 40.59 37.39 31.69
N ARG A 768 40.15 37.97 32.82
CA ARG A 768 38.98 38.85 32.89
C ARG A 768 39.51 40.28 32.80
N ILE A 769 38.66 41.20 32.32
CA ILE A 769 38.78 42.67 32.31
C ILE A 769 39.29 43.24 30.97
N ALA A 770 38.36 43.56 30.06
CA ALA A 770 38.03 44.93 29.63
C ALA A 770 37.22 44.91 28.32
N TYR A 771 36.10 45.65 28.34
CA TYR A 771 35.11 45.93 27.29
C TYR A 771 34.03 44.88 27.00
#